data_AF-A0A973EXE7-F1
#
_entry.id   AF-A0A973EXE7-F1
#
_cell.length_a   1.000
_cell.length_b   1.000
_cell.length_c   1.000
_cell.angle_alpha   90.00
_cell.angle_beta   90.00
_cell.angle_gamma   90.00
#
_symmetry.space_group_name_H-M   'P 1'
#
loop_
_entity.id
_entity.type
_entity.pdbx_description
1 polymer ?
#
loop_
_entity_poly.entity_id
_entity_poly.type
_entity_poly.pdbx_seq_one_letter_code
_entity_poly.pdbx_strand_id
1 'polypeptide(L)'
;MKFKITLILIFFILISCQRKTKFQLLDSEFTGIDFINKVEENDSLHVMSYEYIYNGAGVGIGDLNNDGLPDIVFAGNQVSPRAYLNMGNLRFRDITSNFRGMSNNQWYSGVAIADVNCDGWLDVYITSTANNNPAKCKNRLWINEGVKDGHDPFFTEMSEKYGVDEEGQSVTAAFLDYDRDGDLDLYVLNNTLNSRMNTSYRAKVNDGTAPNNDKLYRNNGDGTFTDVTIEAGIIYEGFGLGVAAGDVNKDGYPDIYITNDYISNDLFYINQRDGTFRNEIRKYMSYQSKSSMGNDMADVNNDGNPDIFTLDMMPEYYYKKRQTINGFSYIFYVNDEKYGYEHQYLRNMLHVHNGFIKSEMLPYSEVGQMAGLYQTEWSWSPLFADYDNDGDKDLIVANGYPRDMTDKDWTFYKVRVYGTLADEKHVIDMTPSVKVPNVIYENRGSLRFAKRNDWLPNVPSYSYGASFVDLDNDGDLDYVANNLNDKAFILRNNTVEQSGNKANYIKIKLNGSGCNTMAIGAKIEIWHNGNYQFNEHFLSRGYASSVDPMVHFGLSDGKKIDSVKITWPTTGYISVLKDISVNQTLIINESDSQPDKTLPGALKCNNYLFEKADELFDYTHEQSDFIDFFLNQNIIPHKFSQIGPVMSKGDINGDGLEDLIIGATNTQPTRVFVKAGSRFKETFIDGLTFKKEFVESDLALFDADNDGDNDLVILAGGYENSQEADYQHFIYYNENGRFRRESLPIPAFPAAVVRPCDFDKDGDTDIFIGARVKKGMFPLADNSWILVNDNGKFKAGTFSELNLGMVTDAVWSDFDKDGWPDLLVAREWNSIIVLKNYNGDDFTAVKVSDMENYHGIWYSIIAGDFDNDGDDDYIAGNLGENHRFTISDKYPLSVYHVDFDLNGSIDPVVTAYWKDTKDRMREYPVNYFDELRTQLPMLDKQFESYSAFSFATFEDMFGEETASRKENKLYVNTTSSYVIWNDNSRFRFERL
;
A
#
# COMPACT_ATOMS: atom_id res chain seq x y z
N MET A 1 52.70 2.19 37.17
CA MET A 1 52.34 3.25 36.21
C MET A 1 51.97 2.70 34.84
N LYS A 2 52.80 1.85 34.20
CA LYS A 2 52.49 1.22 32.90
C LYS A 2 51.15 0.46 32.86
N PHE A 3 50.80 -0.31 33.89
CA PHE A 3 49.54 -1.07 33.94
C PHE A 3 48.26 -0.19 33.99
N LYS A 4 48.33 0.99 34.61
CA LYS A 4 47.20 1.95 34.64
C LYS A 4 47.03 2.67 33.30
N ILE A 5 48.12 2.93 32.58
CA ILE A 5 48.08 3.55 31.25
C ILE A 5 47.51 2.57 30.21
N THR A 6 47.86 1.27 30.31
CA THR A 6 47.30 0.24 29.42
C THR A 6 45.80 0.03 29.66
N LEU A 7 45.32 0.09 30.91
CA LEU A 7 43.89 -0.01 31.21
C LEU A 7 43.09 1.20 30.70
N ILE A 8 43.66 2.42 30.78
CA ILE A 8 43.06 3.63 30.23
C ILE A 8 43.02 3.57 28.69
N LEU A 9 44.08 3.10 28.04
CA LEU A 9 44.10 2.90 26.58
C LEU A 9 43.11 1.82 26.12
N ILE A 10 42.98 0.72 26.86
CA ILE A 10 41.96 -0.32 26.56
C ILE A 10 40.55 0.22 26.77
N PHE A 11 40.33 1.08 27.77
CA PHE A 11 39.05 1.76 27.98
C PHE A 11 38.73 2.74 26.85
N PHE A 12 39.72 3.50 26.34
CA PHE A 12 39.55 4.37 25.16
C PHE A 12 39.34 3.58 23.85
N ILE A 13 39.98 2.41 23.70
CA ILE A 13 39.77 1.53 22.53
C ILE A 13 38.38 0.86 22.59
N LEU A 14 37.88 0.53 23.79
CA LEU A 14 36.53 0.00 23.98
C LEU A 14 35.43 1.05 23.79
N ILE A 15 35.70 2.33 24.10
CA ILE A 15 34.79 3.46 23.82
C ILE A 15 34.83 3.86 22.33
N SER A 16 35.98 3.68 21.65
CA SER A 16 36.16 4.07 20.25
C SER A 16 35.53 3.11 19.22
N CYS A 17 34.86 2.04 19.64
CA CYS A 17 34.29 1.03 18.75
C CYS A 17 32.75 1.06 18.63
N GLN A 18 32.09 2.11 19.11
CA GLN A 18 30.72 2.39 18.66
C GLN A 18 30.78 3.12 17.32
N ARG A 19 30.32 2.46 16.24
CA ARG A 19 30.06 3.15 14.97
C ARG A 19 29.10 4.29 15.27
N LYS A 20 29.50 5.53 14.95
CA LYS A 20 28.61 6.67 15.02
C LYS A 20 27.46 6.45 14.02
N THR A 21 26.24 6.63 14.48
CA THR A 21 25.05 6.68 13.63
C THR A 21 25.07 7.97 12.81
N LYS A 22 24.31 8.00 11.71
CA LYS A 22 24.15 9.20 10.86
C LYS A 22 23.47 10.33 11.67
N PHE A 23 22.38 10.00 12.34
CA PHE A 23 21.71 10.87 13.29
C PHE A 23 22.29 10.73 14.69
N GLN A 24 22.43 11.85 15.39
CA GLN A 24 22.86 11.93 16.78
C GLN A 24 21.75 12.51 17.64
N LEU A 25 21.24 11.73 18.60
CA LEU A 25 20.35 12.26 19.63
C LEU A 25 21.10 13.24 20.53
N LEU A 26 20.59 14.46 20.65
CA LEU A 26 21.16 15.51 21.48
C LEU A 26 20.59 15.47 22.90
N ASP A 27 21.42 15.81 23.89
CA ASP A 27 21.01 15.89 25.28
C ASP A 27 20.18 17.17 25.54
N SER A 28 19.13 17.09 26.35
CA SER A 28 18.30 18.24 26.73
C SER A 28 19.07 19.36 27.44
N GLU A 29 20.10 19.05 28.23
CA GLU A 29 20.95 20.05 28.88
C GLU A 29 21.82 20.77 27.82
N PHE A 30 22.11 20.10 26.71
CA PHE A 30 22.70 20.74 25.55
C PHE A 30 21.64 21.56 24.81
N THR A 31 20.55 20.97 24.34
CA THR A 31 19.61 21.71 23.49
C THR A 31 18.88 22.82 24.23
N GLY A 32 18.68 22.71 25.54
CA GLY A 32 17.77 23.59 26.30
C GLY A 32 16.30 23.17 26.19
N ILE A 33 16.00 22.06 25.52
CA ILE A 33 14.65 21.51 25.37
C ILE A 33 14.48 20.36 26.37
N ASP A 34 13.71 20.60 27.43
CA ASP A 34 13.39 19.62 28.47
C ASP A 34 11.91 19.18 28.43
N PHE A 35 11.21 19.47 27.34
CA PHE A 35 9.80 19.15 27.17
C PHE A 35 9.53 17.64 27.29
N ILE A 36 8.49 17.29 28.06
CA ILE A 36 7.98 15.94 28.24
C ILE A 36 6.46 16.02 28.15
N ASN A 37 5.85 15.34 27.17
CA ASN A 37 4.40 15.19 27.13
C ASN A 37 3.99 14.12 28.15
N LYS A 38 3.81 14.53 29.40
CA LYS A 38 3.51 13.62 30.50
C LYS A 38 2.02 13.32 30.54
N VAL A 39 1.66 12.05 30.56
CA VAL A 39 0.29 11.55 30.77
C VAL A 39 0.28 10.52 31.89
N GLU A 40 -0.51 10.79 32.93
CA GLU A 40 -0.71 9.93 34.09
C GLU A 40 -2.14 9.38 34.12
N GLU A 41 -2.25 8.06 34.32
CA GLU A 41 -3.54 7.39 34.54
C GLU A 41 -4.09 7.70 35.95
N ASN A 42 -5.41 7.76 36.06
CA ASN A 42 -6.12 7.78 37.33
C ASN A 42 -7.44 6.99 37.23
N ASP A 43 -8.16 6.87 38.34
CA ASP A 43 -9.40 6.08 38.44
C ASP A 43 -10.51 6.49 37.44
N SER A 44 -10.45 7.68 36.85
CA SER A 44 -11.44 8.17 35.87
C SER A 44 -10.88 8.30 34.44
N LEU A 45 -9.56 8.34 34.28
CA LEU A 45 -8.89 8.53 33.00
C LEU A 45 -7.79 7.49 32.84
N HIS A 46 -8.10 6.46 32.07
CA HIS A 46 -7.23 5.33 31.75
C HIS A 46 -7.65 4.73 30.42
N VAL A 47 -6.85 3.81 29.88
CA VAL A 47 -7.07 3.26 28.52
C VAL A 47 -8.43 2.60 28.32
N MET A 48 -8.98 1.96 29.35
CA MET A 48 -10.33 1.35 29.29
C MET A 48 -11.49 2.36 29.39
N SER A 49 -11.27 3.59 29.89
CA SER A 49 -12.31 4.64 29.95
C SER A 49 -12.20 5.63 28.79
N TYR A 50 -10.99 5.85 28.27
CA TYR A 50 -10.69 6.67 27.11
C TYR A 50 -9.57 6.01 26.29
N GLU A 51 -9.95 5.36 25.18
CA GLU A 51 -9.05 4.53 24.38
C GLU A 51 -7.90 5.33 23.73
N TYR A 52 -8.10 6.64 23.50
CA TYR A 52 -7.10 7.55 22.92
C TYR A 52 -6.25 8.31 23.95
N ILE A 53 -6.27 7.91 25.23
CA ILE A 53 -5.42 8.54 26.26
C ILE A 53 -3.93 8.54 25.88
N TYR A 54 -3.53 7.62 25.01
CA TYR A 54 -2.16 7.44 24.53
C TYR A 54 -1.97 7.82 23.07
N ASN A 55 -2.80 8.67 22.48
CA ASN A 55 -2.58 9.13 21.09
C ASN A 55 -1.50 10.22 20.97
N GLY A 56 -0.90 10.65 22.09
CA GLY A 56 0.21 11.60 22.09
C GLY A 56 -0.15 12.98 21.55
N ALA A 57 0.87 13.74 21.17
CA ALA A 57 0.73 15.10 20.70
C ALA A 57 1.76 15.41 19.59
N GLY A 58 1.51 16.51 18.90
CA GLY A 58 2.20 17.04 17.74
C GLY A 58 3.39 17.94 18.04
N VAL A 59 4.11 18.31 16.98
CA VAL A 59 5.12 19.37 16.95
C VAL A 59 4.94 20.22 15.69
N GLY A 60 5.13 21.54 15.80
CA GLY A 60 5.18 22.46 14.66
C GLY A 60 6.52 23.16 14.58
N ILE A 61 6.97 23.42 13.34
CA ILE A 61 8.23 24.08 13.03
C ILE A 61 7.99 25.34 12.19
N GLY A 62 8.64 26.43 12.54
CA GLY A 62 8.62 27.67 11.76
C GLY A 62 9.49 28.76 12.37
N ASP A 63 9.96 29.71 11.57
CA ASP A 63 10.74 30.87 12.01
C ASP A 63 9.81 31.94 12.62
N LEU A 64 9.61 31.88 13.94
CA LEU A 64 8.60 32.69 14.66
C LEU A 64 9.05 34.14 14.88
N ASN A 65 10.34 34.43 14.75
CA ASN A 65 10.94 35.74 14.98
C ASN A 65 11.60 36.35 13.72
N ASN A 66 11.51 35.67 12.57
CA ASN A 66 12.06 36.06 11.28
C ASN A 66 13.60 36.26 11.30
N ASP A 67 14.33 35.47 12.09
CA ASP A 67 15.80 35.55 12.18
C ASP A 67 16.54 34.55 11.27
N GLY A 68 15.80 33.72 10.55
CA GLY A 68 16.31 32.70 9.63
C GLY A 68 16.66 31.37 10.30
N LEU A 69 16.34 31.19 11.59
CA LEU A 69 16.45 29.93 12.31
C LEU A 69 15.05 29.36 12.58
N PRO A 70 14.80 28.08 12.27
CA PRO A 70 13.51 27.47 12.56
C PRO A 70 13.34 27.22 14.06
N ASP A 71 12.18 27.61 14.59
CA ASP A 71 11.77 27.45 15.99
C ASP A 71 10.82 26.26 16.17
N ILE A 72 10.58 25.86 17.42
CA ILE A 72 9.84 24.64 17.74
C ILE A 72 8.68 24.92 18.69
N VAL A 73 7.48 24.43 18.34
CA VAL A 73 6.29 24.45 19.20
C VAL A 73 5.81 23.02 19.45
N PHE A 74 5.73 22.62 20.72
CA PHE A 74 5.19 21.33 21.14
C PHE A 74 3.78 21.49 21.72
N ALA A 75 2.85 20.64 21.27
CA ALA A 75 1.58 20.43 21.97
C ALA A 75 1.74 19.44 23.13
N GLY A 76 0.83 19.52 24.11
CA GLY A 76 0.84 18.68 25.31
C GLY A 76 -0.55 18.25 25.74
N ASN A 77 -0.69 16.98 26.11
CA ASN A 77 -1.98 16.37 26.43
C ASN A 77 -2.45 16.72 27.86
N GLN A 78 -1.66 16.36 28.88
CA GLN A 78 -1.90 16.75 30.28
C GLN A 78 -0.86 17.76 30.79
N VAL A 79 -0.13 18.37 29.87
CA VAL A 79 0.87 19.41 30.15
C VAL A 79 0.63 20.61 29.23
N SER A 80 1.07 21.80 29.66
CA SER A 80 0.98 22.99 28.80
C SER A 80 1.81 22.78 27.53
N PRO A 81 1.34 23.24 26.36
CA PRO A 81 2.19 23.45 25.20
C PRO A 81 3.40 24.31 25.54
N ARG A 82 4.47 24.18 24.77
CA ARG A 82 5.70 24.98 24.91
C ARG A 82 6.27 25.40 23.57
N ALA A 83 6.82 26.61 23.54
CA ALA A 83 7.46 27.18 22.37
C ALA A 83 8.92 27.54 22.68
N TYR A 84 9.82 27.27 21.75
CA TYR A 84 11.26 27.45 21.92
C TYR A 84 11.86 28.19 20.72
N LEU A 85 12.54 29.31 20.99
CA LEU A 85 13.33 29.99 19.96
C LEU A 85 14.68 29.29 19.77
N ASN A 86 15.07 29.10 18.53
CA ASN A 86 16.38 28.63 18.13
C ASN A 86 17.39 29.78 18.23
N MET A 87 18.42 29.59 19.06
CA MET A 87 19.49 30.56 19.30
C MET A 87 20.73 30.27 18.44
N GLY A 88 20.63 29.31 17.52
CA GLY A 88 21.72 28.79 16.70
C GLY A 88 22.55 27.71 17.41
N ASN A 89 23.30 26.93 16.62
CA ASN A 89 24.11 25.80 17.11
C ASN A 89 23.29 24.77 17.92
N LEU A 90 22.03 24.54 17.54
CA LEU A 90 21.12 23.57 18.17
C LEU A 90 20.87 23.88 19.66
N ARG A 91 20.91 25.17 20.03
CA ARG A 91 20.56 25.68 21.37
C ARG A 91 19.25 26.43 21.28
N PHE A 92 18.37 26.19 22.23
CA PHE A 92 17.02 26.70 22.23
C PHE A 92 16.69 27.36 23.56
N ARG A 93 15.77 28.33 23.51
CA ARG A 93 15.29 29.07 24.68
C ARG A 93 13.76 29.05 24.73
N ASP A 94 13.22 28.64 25.86
CA ASP A 94 11.78 28.65 26.13
C ASP A 94 11.22 30.09 26.08
N ILE A 95 10.22 30.31 25.24
CA ILE A 95 9.45 31.56 25.10
C ILE A 95 7.96 31.36 25.36
N THR A 96 7.57 30.26 26.01
CA THR A 96 6.17 29.91 26.30
C THR A 96 5.44 31.05 27.02
N SER A 97 6.14 31.82 27.87
CA SER A 97 5.56 32.98 28.57
C SER A 97 5.07 34.10 27.66
N ASN A 98 5.52 34.13 26.40
CA ASN A 98 5.13 35.12 25.42
C ASN A 98 3.78 34.78 24.77
N PHE A 99 3.28 33.56 24.95
CA PHE A 99 1.97 33.11 24.48
C PHE A 99 0.89 33.43 25.50
N ARG A 100 0.22 34.57 25.32
CA ARG A 100 -0.82 35.03 26.24
C ARG A 100 -2.00 34.05 26.23
N GLY A 101 -2.37 33.58 27.42
CA GLY A 101 -3.49 32.64 27.59
C GLY A 101 -3.12 31.16 27.41
N MET A 102 -1.88 30.85 26.99
CA MET A 102 -1.40 29.47 26.96
C MET A 102 -1.32 28.89 28.37
N SER A 103 -1.97 27.75 28.56
CA SER A 103 -2.04 27.07 29.86
C SER A 103 -2.32 25.59 29.70
N ASN A 104 -2.25 24.82 30.79
CA ASN A 104 -2.52 23.37 30.82
C ASN A 104 -3.99 23.05 31.18
N ASN A 105 -4.96 23.75 30.60
CA ASN A 105 -6.37 23.58 30.93
C ASN A 105 -7.15 22.70 29.93
N GLN A 106 -6.51 22.27 28.84
CA GLN A 106 -7.06 21.53 27.72
C GLN A 106 -6.12 20.38 27.32
N TRP A 107 -6.66 19.43 26.56
CA TRP A 107 -5.88 18.34 26.00
C TRP A 107 -5.43 18.70 24.59
N TYR A 108 -4.30 19.40 24.48
CA TYR A 108 -3.79 19.82 23.19
C TYR A 108 -3.18 18.64 22.43
N SER A 109 -3.41 18.61 21.11
CA SER A 109 -3.03 17.49 20.25
C SER A 109 -2.13 17.92 19.13
N GLY A 110 -2.63 18.58 18.09
CA GLY A 110 -1.85 18.93 16.90
C GLY A 110 -1.40 20.38 16.85
N VAL A 111 -0.35 20.66 16.07
CA VAL A 111 0.21 22.00 15.87
C VAL A 111 0.30 22.30 14.36
N ALA A 112 -0.37 23.36 13.93
CA ALA A 112 -0.27 23.91 12.58
C ALA A 112 0.27 25.34 12.64
N ILE A 113 1.19 25.68 11.73
CA ILE A 113 1.82 27.00 11.66
C ILE A 113 1.50 27.61 10.30
N ALA A 114 1.02 28.86 10.31
CA ALA A 114 0.76 29.65 9.10
C ALA A 114 0.69 31.15 9.43
N ASP A 115 0.93 32.01 8.46
CA ASP A 115 0.61 33.45 8.55
C ASP A 115 -0.84 33.65 8.10
N VAL A 116 -1.78 33.67 9.05
CA VAL A 116 -3.22 33.63 8.72
C VAL A 116 -3.83 35.01 8.48
N ASN A 117 -3.10 36.06 8.85
CA ASN A 117 -3.54 37.45 8.79
C ASN A 117 -2.69 38.31 7.82
N CYS A 118 -1.73 37.69 7.15
CA CYS A 118 -0.92 38.25 6.07
C CYS A 118 0.00 39.39 6.52
N ASP A 119 0.41 39.38 7.78
CA ASP A 119 1.28 40.40 8.38
C ASP A 119 2.78 40.06 8.32
N GLY A 120 3.11 38.88 7.79
CA GLY A 120 4.47 38.38 7.64
C GLY A 120 5.03 37.71 8.89
N TRP A 121 4.20 37.47 9.91
CA TRP A 121 4.56 36.72 11.10
C TRP A 121 3.81 35.39 11.17
N LEU A 122 4.51 34.32 11.49
CA LEU A 122 3.89 33.01 11.60
C LEU A 122 3.06 32.92 12.88
N ASP A 123 1.78 32.57 12.70
CA ASP A 123 0.80 32.29 13.75
C ASP A 123 0.78 30.80 14.09
N VAL A 124 0.26 30.47 15.28
CA VAL A 124 0.26 29.10 15.80
C VAL A 124 -1.17 28.67 16.11
N TYR A 125 -1.65 27.64 15.41
CA TYR A 125 -2.93 26.99 15.66
C TYR A 125 -2.70 25.64 16.35
N ILE A 126 -3.35 25.42 17.50
CA ILE A 126 -3.26 24.16 18.25
C ILE A 126 -4.65 23.57 18.45
N THR A 127 -4.79 22.30 18.07
CA THR A 127 -6.05 21.56 18.23
C THR A 127 -6.18 20.96 19.64
N SER A 128 -7.41 20.63 20.05
CA SER A 128 -7.68 19.98 21.33
C SER A 128 -8.68 18.83 21.21
N THR A 129 -8.34 17.64 21.74
CA THR A 129 -9.12 16.41 21.50
C THR A 129 -9.91 15.91 22.71
N ALA A 130 -9.33 15.78 23.91
CA ALA A 130 -9.94 14.96 24.97
C ALA A 130 -10.65 15.76 26.08
N ASN A 131 -11.97 15.95 25.97
CA ASN A 131 -12.82 16.33 27.10
C ASN A 131 -14.32 16.06 26.89
N ASN A 132 -15.06 15.86 27.99
CA ASN A 132 -16.53 15.83 27.98
C ASN A 132 -17.15 17.23 28.02
N ASN A 133 -16.37 18.27 28.33
CA ASN A 133 -16.80 19.66 28.27
C ASN A 133 -16.30 20.28 26.95
N PRO A 134 -17.19 20.62 26.00
CA PRO A 134 -16.80 21.22 24.71
C PRO A 134 -15.93 22.48 24.86
N ALA A 135 -16.14 23.29 25.90
CA ALA A 135 -15.32 24.47 26.17
C ALA A 135 -13.83 24.14 26.46
N LYS A 136 -13.53 22.90 26.85
CA LYS A 136 -12.17 22.38 27.03
C LYS A 136 -11.60 21.71 25.78
N CYS A 137 -12.39 21.56 24.72
CA CYS A 137 -11.96 21.07 23.41
C CYS A 137 -11.77 22.19 22.39
N LYS A 138 -12.07 23.44 22.74
CA LYS A 138 -11.84 24.61 21.88
C LYS A 138 -10.42 24.64 21.31
N ASN A 139 -10.30 24.62 19.99
CA ASN A 139 -9.04 24.90 19.33
C ASN A 139 -8.59 26.35 19.58
N ARG A 140 -7.28 26.60 19.53
CA ARG A 140 -6.67 27.90 19.87
C ARG A 140 -5.80 28.40 18.73
N LEU A 141 -5.93 29.69 18.44
CA LEU A 141 -5.16 30.41 17.43
C LEU A 141 -4.41 31.53 18.11
N TRP A 142 -3.09 31.45 18.14
CA TRP A 142 -2.21 32.49 18.66
C TRP A 142 -1.68 33.33 17.52
N ILE A 143 -2.15 34.58 17.46
CA ILE A 143 -1.69 35.57 16.50
C ILE A 143 -0.35 36.16 16.98
N ASN A 144 0.65 36.10 16.12
CA ASN A 144 1.97 36.66 16.36
C ASN A 144 1.94 38.16 16.13
N GLU A 145 2.25 38.95 17.17
CA GLU A 145 2.30 40.40 17.07
C GLU A 145 3.67 40.94 16.64
N GLY A 146 4.59 40.04 16.27
CA GLY A 146 5.94 40.34 15.83
C GLY A 146 6.90 40.78 16.94
N VAL A 147 8.15 40.98 16.53
CA VAL A 147 9.24 41.50 17.37
C VAL A 147 9.09 43.02 17.53
N LYS A 148 8.90 43.50 18.77
CA LYS A 148 8.77 44.94 19.08
C LYS A 148 9.91 45.41 19.98
N ASP A 149 10.54 46.53 19.63
CA ASP A 149 11.57 47.22 20.44
C ASP A 149 12.75 46.33 20.91
N GLY A 150 13.11 45.30 20.14
CA GLY A 150 14.20 44.37 20.47
C GLY A 150 13.82 43.29 21.50
N HIS A 151 12.53 43.10 21.76
CA HIS A 151 12.00 41.99 22.53
C HIS A 151 11.59 40.82 21.62
N ASP A 152 11.55 39.62 22.18
CA ASP A 152 11.02 38.41 21.54
C ASP A 152 9.59 38.62 21.00
N PRO A 153 9.15 37.81 20.01
CA PRO A 153 7.78 37.85 19.53
C PRO A 153 6.78 37.56 20.66
N PHE A 154 5.63 38.23 20.60
CA PHE A 154 4.51 38.06 21.53
C PHE A 154 3.29 37.53 20.80
N PHE A 155 2.54 36.65 21.44
CA PHE A 155 1.39 36.00 20.83
C PHE A 155 0.11 36.22 21.63
N THR A 156 -0.97 36.56 20.94
CA THR A 156 -2.29 36.76 21.53
C THR A 156 -3.26 35.72 21.01
N GLU A 157 -3.89 34.97 21.92
CA GLU A 157 -4.95 34.02 21.60
C GLU A 157 -6.19 34.74 21.05
N MET A 158 -6.67 34.35 19.87
CA MET A 158 -7.77 35.01 19.16
C MET A 158 -8.73 34.04 18.44
N SER A 159 -8.79 32.74 18.76
CA SER A 159 -9.58 31.78 17.96
C SER A 159 -11.07 32.14 17.87
N GLU A 160 -11.69 32.61 18.96
CA GLU A 160 -13.10 33.05 18.96
C GLU A 160 -13.32 34.29 18.09
N LYS A 161 -12.36 35.22 18.05
CA LYS A 161 -12.44 36.42 17.21
C LYS A 161 -12.38 36.05 15.73
N TYR A 162 -11.52 35.09 15.38
CA TYR A 162 -11.37 34.59 14.01
C TYR A 162 -12.47 33.58 13.63
N GLY A 163 -13.24 33.04 14.59
CA GLY A 163 -14.31 32.07 14.32
C GLY A 163 -13.82 30.62 14.14
N VAL A 164 -12.62 30.30 14.63
CA VAL A 164 -11.98 28.98 14.49
C VAL A 164 -11.81 28.26 15.83
N ASP A 165 -12.57 28.65 16.86
CA ASP A 165 -12.57 28.02 18.18
C ASP A 165 -13.46 26.76 18.25
N GLU A 166 -13.29 25.87 17.26
CA GLU A 166 -14.03 24.60 17.12
C GLU A 166 -14.05 23.82 18.44
N GLU A 167 -15.24 23.42 18.88
CA GLU A 167 -15.47 22.74 20.17
C GLU A 167 -15.47 21.21 20.07
N GLY A 168 -15.35 20.66 18.86
CA GLY A 168 -15.18 19.23 18.59
C GLY A 168 -13.85 18.67 19.12
N GLN A 169 -13.73 17.33 19.12
CA GLN A 169 -12.52 16.66 19.55
C GLN A 169 -11.51 16.59 18.40
N SER A 170 -10.83 17.70 18.12
CA SER A 170 -9.94 17.82 16.95
C SER A 170 -8.55 17.24 17.22
N VAL A 171 -7.98 16.50 16.26
CA VAL A 171 -6.66 15.86 16.36
C VAL A 171 -5.58 16.68 15.66
N THR A 172 -5.83 17.12 14.44
CA THR A 172 -4.87 17.88 13.62
C THR A 172 -5.58 18.90 12.72
N ALA A 173 -4.81 19.76 12.07
CA ALA A 173 -5.31 20.75 11.14
C ALA A 173 -4.32 20.97 9.98
N ALA A 174 -4.83 21.49 8.86
CA ALA A 174 -4.04 21.89 7.71
C ALA A 174 -4.51 23.25 7.20
N PHE A 175 -3.56 24.13 6.88
CA PHE A 175 -3.82 25.36 6.13
C PHE A 175 -3.58 25.12 4.64
N LEU A 176 -4.50 25.55 3.79
CA LEU A 176 -4.43 25.45 2.33
C LEU A 176 -5.33 26.51 1.69
N ASP A 177 -5.02 26.92 0.46
CA ASP A 177 -5.83 27.85 -0.34
C ASP A 177 -6.73 27.01 -1.28
N TYR A 178 -7.91 26.58 -0.80
CA TYR A 178 -8.68 25.53 -1.50
C TYR A 178 -9.50 26.05 -2.67
N ASP A 179 -9.89 27.33 -2.64
CA ASP A 179 -10.65 27.98 -3.71
C ASP A 179 -9.80 28.91 -4.60
N ARG A 180 -8.50 29.04 -4.27
CA ARG A 180 -7.49 29.83 -5.00
C ARG A 180 -7.76 31.32 -4.99
N ASP A 181 -8.39 31.83 -3.94
CA ASP A 181 -8.60 33.25 -3.74
C ASP A 181 -7.36 33.99 -3.18
N GLY A 182 -6.37 33.22 -2.71
CA GLY A 182 -5.11 33.72 -2.19
C GLY A 182 -5.06 33.87 -0.68
N ASP A 183 -6.13 33.51 0.03
CA ASP A 183 -6.18 33.42 1.49
C ASP A 183 -5.99 31.96 1.93
N LEU A 184 -5.35 31.73 3.08
CA LEU A 184 -5.20 30.38 3.62
C LEU A 184 -6.45 29.99 4.43
N ASP A 185 -7.16 28.99 3.93
CA ASP A 185 -8.28 28.32 4.58
C ASP A 185 -7.80 27.26 5.58
N LEU A 186 -8.71 26.79 6.43
CA LEU A 186 -8.40 25.87 7.52
C LEU A 186 -9.25 24.60 7.46
N TYR A 187 -8.60 23.46 7.27
CA TYR A 187 -9.20 22.13 7.48
C TYR A 187 -8.88 21.64 8.89
N VAL A 188 -9.89 21.17 9.64
CA VAL A 188 -9.75 20.62 10.99
C VAL A 188 -10.27 19.19 11.02
N LEU A 189 -9.38 18.26 11.37
CA LEU A 189 -9.65 16.82 11.44
C LEU A 189 -10.17 16.45 12.84
N ASN A 190 -11.33 15.80 12.91
CA ASN A 190 -12.00 15.45 14.16
C ASN A 190 -11.93 13.96 14.48
N ASN A 191 -11.90 13.64 15.78
CA ASN A 191 -11.89 12.28 16.30
C ASN A 191 -12.63 12.20 17.65
N THR A 192 -13.96 12.35 17.59
CA THR A 192 -14.84 12.38 18.77
C THR A 192 -15.20 10.98 19.30
N LEU A 193 -15.01 10.77 20.61
CA LEU A 193 -15.46 9.59 21.34
C LEU A 193 -16.72 9.87 22.17
N ASN A 194 -17.91 9.66 21.59
CA ASN A 194 -19.19 9.89 22.26
C ASN A 194 -19.79 8.68 22.99
N SER A 195 -19.35 7.46 22.67
CA SER A 195 -19.75 6.20 23.31
C SER A 195 -18.68 5.13 23.05
N ARG A 196 -18.84 3.92 23.62
CA ARG A 196 -17.93 2.80 23.31
C ARG A 196 -17.90 2.59 21.79
N MET A 197 -16.70 2.57 21.20
CA MET A 197 -16.56 2.50 19.75
C MET A 197 -17.20 1.23 19.21
N ASN A 198 -18.15 1.41 18.31
CA ASN A 198 -18.83 0.30 17.67
C ASN A 198 -18.09 -0.06 16.39
N THR A 199 -17.26 -1.10 16.45
CA THR A 199 -16.57 -1.70 15.30
C THR A 199 -17.47 -2.61 14.47
N SER A 200 -18.78 -2.63 14.74
CA SER A 200 -19.75 -3.40 13.97
C SER A 200 -20.15 -2.65 12.72
N TYR A 201 -20.32 -3.39 11.63
CA TYR A 201 -20.85 -2.85 10.40
C TYR A 201 -22.21 -2.19 10.58
N ARG A 202 -22.33 -1.01 9.96
CA ARG A 202 -23.53 -0.18 9.91
C ARG A 202 -23.48 0.69 8.66
N ALA A 203 -24.61 1.29 8.26
CA ALA A 203 -24.59 2.29 7.21
C ALA A 203 -23.63 3.45 7.57
N LYS A 204 -22.88 3.93 6.57
CA LYS A 204 -22.05 5.13 6.66
C LYS A 204 -22.94 6.37 6.87
N VAL A 205 -22.47 7.31 7.68
CA VAL A 205 -23.03 8.66 7.79
C VAL A 205 -22.23 9.57 6.87
N ASN A 206 -22.89 10.12 5.86
CA ASN A 206 -22.29 10.90 4.79
C ASN A 206 -23.13 12.15 4.45
N ASP A 207 -23.79 12.72 5.44
CA ASP A 207 -24.66 13.91 5.34
C ASP A 207 -24.18 15.07 6.23
N GLY A 208 -22.98 14.96 6.81
CA GLY A 208 -22.37 15.96 7.68
C GLY A 208 -22.93 15.99 9.10
N THR A 209 -23.85 15.10 9.47
CA THR A 209 -24.45 15.07 10.81
C THR A 209 -23.66 14.23 11.83
N ALA A 210 -22.64 13.52 11.38
CA ALA A 210 -21.80 12.72 12.25
C ALA A 210 -21.06 13.61 13.26
N PRO A 211 -20.98 13.23 14.55
CA PRO A 211 -20.14 13.94 15.52
C PRO A 211 -18.63 13.90 15.21
N ASN A 212 -18.25 13.01 14.30
CA ASN A 212 -16.91 12.76 13.78
C ASN A 212 -16.74 13.31 12.36
N ASN A 213 -17.59 14.26 11.97
CA ASN A 213 -17.40 14.98 10.73
C ASN A 213 -16.29 16.03 10.92
N ASP A 214 -15.40 16.12 9.93
CA ASP A 214 -14.36 17.14 9.89
C ASP A 214 -14.96 18.52 9.63
N LYS A 215 -14.12 19.55 9.72
CA LYS A 215 -14.50 20.93 9.47
C LYS A 215 -13.63 21.57 8.40
N LEU A 216 -14.24 22.36 7.53
CA LEU A 216 -13.55 23.27 6.62
C LEU A 216 -14.02 24.68 6.88
N TYR A 217 -13.07 25.58 7.07
CA TYR A 217 -13.31 27.00 7.28
C TYR A 217 -12.68 27.81 6.15
N ARG A 218 -13.49 28.59 5.45
CA ARG A 218 -13.00 29.55 4.46
C ARG A 218 -12.51 30.82 5.16
N ASN A 219 -11.33 31.31 4.80
CA ASN A 219 -10.82 32.60 5.24
C ASN A 219 -11.52 33.72 4.46
N ASN A 220 -12.02 34.75 5.14
CA ASN A 220 -12.77 35.83 4.48
C ASN A 220 -11.89 37.02 4.06
N GLY A 221 -10.57 36.96 4.28
CA GLY A 221 -9.64 38.05 3.99
C GLY A 221 -9.79 39.29 4.90
N ASP A 222 -10.61 39.21 5.94
CA ASP A 222 -10.89 40.29 6.89
C ASP A 222 -10.51 39.97 8.35
N GLY A 223 -9.77 38.88 8.54
CA GLY A 223 -9.39 38.36 9.85
C GLY A 223 -10.51 37.56 10.53
N THR A 224 -11.45 37.01 9.75
CA THR A 224 -12.47 36.07 10.19
C THR A 224 -12.56 34.88 9.24
N PHE A 225 -13.08 33.77 9.74
CA PHE A 225 -13.33 32.55 9.00
C PHE A 225 -14.81 32.18 9.01
N THR A 226 -15.27 31.46 7.99
CA THR A 226 -16.65 30.93 7.89
C THR A 226 -16.61 29.42 7.78
N ASP A 227 -17.37 28.72 8.62
CA ASP A 227 -17.59 27.26 8.49
C ASP A 227 -18.35 26.98 7.19
N VAL A 228 -17.67 26.38 6.21
CA VAL A 228 -18.18 26.01 4.89
C VAL A 228 -18.30 24.50 4.74
N THR A 229 -18.15 23.73 5.82
CA THR A 229 -18.06 22.26 5.85
C THR A 229 -19.11 21.56 4.96
N ILE A 230 -20.39 21.91 5.14
CA ILE A 230 -21.49 21.27 4.43
C ILE A 230 -21.58 21.74 2.99
N GLU A 231 -21.39 23.03 2.72
CA GLU A 231 -21.46 23.57 1.36
C GLU A 231 -20.29 23.09 0.50
N ALA A 232 -19.12 22.87 1.11
CA ALA A 232 -17.93 22.35 0.46
C ALA A 232 -17.94 20.81 0.29
N GLY A 233 -18.94 20.10 0.81
CA GLY A 233 -19.03 18.64 0.65
C GLY A 233 -18.15 17.81 1.60
N ILE A 234 -17.65 18.40 2.68
CA ILE A 234 -16.94 17.69 3.76
C ILE A 234 -17.98 17.10 4.71
N ILE A 235 -18.63 16.02 4.27
CA ILE A 235 -19.85 15.47 4.89
C ILE A 235 -19.72 14.02 5.39
N TYR A 236 -18.53 13.43 5.26
CA TYR A 236 -18.29 12.04 5.65
C TYR A 236 -17.79 11.94 7.09
N GLU A 237 -18.28 10.93 7.80
CA GLU A 237 -17.74 10.56 9.10
C GLU A 237 -16.33 9.94 9.02
N GLY A 238 -15.53 10.13 10.06
CA GLY A 238 -14.23 9.47 10.18
C GLY A 238 -13.64 9.54 11.60
N PHE A 239 -12.89 8.51 12.01
CA PHE A 239 -12.06 8.61 13.21
C PHE A 239 -10.68 9.14 12.80
N GLY A 240 -10.62 10.44 12.49
CA GLY A 240 -9.49 11.05 11.80
C GLY A 240 -8.20 11.08 12.60
N LEU A 241 -7.08 10.70 11.96
CA LEU A 241 -5.75 10.71 12.58
C LEU A 241 -4.65 11.41 11.76
N GLY A 242 -4.80 11.52 10.44
CA GLY A 242 -3.85 12.21 9.56
C GLY A 242 -4.54 12.95 8.43
N VAL A 243 -3.91 14.04 7.97
CA VAL A 243 -4.34 14.85 6.83
C VAL A 243 -3.12 15.16 5.97
N ALA A 244 -3.22 14.88 4.68
CA ALA A 244 -2.23 15.25 3.68
C ALA A 244 -2.94 15.97 2.53
N ALA A 245 -2.31 16.99 1.97
CA ALA A 245 -2.80 17.76 0.84
C ALA A 245 -1.83 17.68 -0.33
N GLY A 246 -2.37 17.77 -1.55
CA GLY A 246 -1.62 17.77 -2.80
C GLY A 246 -2.53 17.90 -4.01
N ASP A 247 -2.00 18.30 -5.16
CA ASP A 247 -2.74 18.39 -6.42
C ASP A 247 -2.52 17.11 -7.22
N VAL A 248 -3.28 16.07 -6.88
CA VAL A 248 -3.05 14.72 -7.42
C VAL A 248 -3.46 14.63 -8.88
N ASN A 249 -4.46 15.41 -9.29
CA ASN A 249 -5.02 15.38 -10.63
C ASN A 249 -4.38 16.43 -11.57
N LYS A 250 -3.44 17.23 -11.05
CA LYS A 250 -2.67 18.28 -11.74
C LYS A 250 -3.52 19.38 -12.36
N ASP A 251 -4.56 19.82 -11.65
CA ASP A 251 -5.43 20.88 -12.10
C ASP A 251 -5.23 22.24 -11.44
N GLY A 252 -4.30 22.31 -10.50
CA GLY A 252 -3.91 23.51 -9.78
C GLY A 252 -4.70 23.75 -8.49
N TYR A 253 -5.70 22.93 -8.16
CA TYR A 253 -6.45 23.02 -6.91
C TYR A 253 -5.98 21.91 -5.93
N PRO A 254 -5.87 22.20 -4.63
CA PRO A 254 -5.45 21.20 -3.65
C PRO A 254 -6.55 20.16 -3.41
N ASP A 255 -6.18 18.90 -3.49
CA ASP A 255 -6.94 17.73 -3.05
C ASP A 255 -6.51 17.32 -1.62
N ILE A 256 -7.32 16.52 -0.93
CA ILE A 256 -7.09 16.13 0.48
C ILE A 256 -7.24 14.62 0.67
N TYR A 257 -6.25 14.00 1.31
CA TYR A 257 -6.31 12.62 1.77
C TYR A 257 -6.37 12.54 3.30
N ILE A 258 -7.37 11.81 3.82
CA ILE A 258 -7.63 11.65 5.25
C ILE A 258 -7.51 10.19 5.65
N THR A 259 -6.77 9.93 6.72
CA THR A 259 -6.69 8.61 7.34
C THR A 259 -7.64 8.46 8.52
N ASN A 260 -8.33 7.33 8.56
CA ASN A 260 -9.34 7.01 9.57
C ASN A 260 -9.09 5.65 10.24
N ASP A 261 -9.43 5.55 11.52
CA ASP A 261 -9.36 4.30 12.29
C ASP A 261 -10.69 3.50 12.27
N TYR A 262 -10.63 2.28 12.81
CA TYR A 262 -11.71 1.32 13.01
C TYR A 262 -12.36 0.81 11.73
N ILE A 263 -13.65 1.12 11.56
CA ILE A 263 -14.48 0.71 10.43
C ILE A 263 -14.65 1.85 9.43
N SER A 264 -14.28 3.08 9.82
CA SER A 264 -14.39 4.20 8.90
C SER A 264 -13.33 4.04 7.84
N ASN A 265 -13.69 4.32 6.59
CA ASN A 265 -12.74 4.30 5.50
C ASN A 265 -11.96 5.60 5.47
N ASP A 266 -10.72 5.55 4.99
CA ASP A 266 -9.99 6.74 4.57
C ASP A 266 -10.82 7.50 3.53
N LEU A 267 -10.54 8.79 3.37
CA LEU A 267 -11.27 9.66 2.45
C LEU A 267 -10.27 10.30 1.48
N PHE A 268 -10.64 10.34 0.21
CA PHE A 268 -9.84 10.99 -0.81
C PHE A 268 -10.68 12.06 -1.52
N TYR A 269 -10.61 13.27 -1.01
CA TYR A 269 -11.39 14.41 -1.48
C TYR A 269 -10.70 15.07 -2.67
N ILE A 270 -11.32 14.96 -3.84
CA ILE A 270 -10.91 15.66 -5.05
C ILE A 270 -11.64 17.00 -5.13
N ASN A 271 -10.91 18.08 -5.29
CA ASN A 271 -11.46 19.42 -5.42
C ASN A 271 -12.14 19.58 -6.79
N GLN A 272 -13.38 20.08 -6.79
CA GLN A 272 -14.19 20.23 -8.01
C GLN A 272 -14.03 21.62 -8.67
N ARG A 273 -13.15 22.49 -8.13
CA ARG A 273 -12.83 23.86 -8.62
C ARG A 273 -13.98 24.85 -8.55
N ASP A 274 -15.03 24.52 -7.82
CA ASP A 274 -16.21 25.35 -7.60
C ASP A 274 -16.48 25.62 -6.12
N GLY A 275 -15.46 25.39 -5.28
CA GLY A 275 -15.54 25.48 -3.83
C GLY A 275 -16.04 24.20 -3.14
N THR A 276 -16.23 23.10 -3.89
CA THR A 276 -16.69 21.82 -3.34
C THR A 276 -15.68 20.69 -3.54
N PHE A 277 -15.79 19.65 -2.72
CA PHE A 277 -15.00 18.43 -2.76
C PHE A 277 -15.89 17.20 -3.02
N ARG A 278 -15.31 16.19 -3.68
CA ARG A 278 -15.92 14.87 -3.84
C ARG A 278 -15.00 13.79 -3.30
N ASN A 279 -15.50 12.92 -2.43
CA ASN A 279 -14.77 11.71 -2.04
C ASN A 279 -14.73 10.71 -3.20
N GLU A 280 -13.55 10.50 -3.80
CA GLU A 280 -13.31 9.60 -4.93
C GLU A 280 -12.43 8.38 -4.57
N ILE A 281 -12.29 8.06 -3.28
CA ILE A 281 -11.38 6.97 -2.86
C ILE A 281 -11.69 5.65 -3.57
N ARG A 282 -12.98 5.29 -3.71
CA ARG A 282 -13.43 4.07 -4.41
C ARG A 282 -13.03 4.02 -5.89
N LYS A 283 -12.88 5.19 -6.54
CA LYS A 283 -12.51 5.27 -7.95
C LYS A 283 -11.01 5.06 -8.15
N TYR A 284 -10.19 5.57 -7.23
CA TYR A 284 -8.74 5.62 -7.42
C TYR A 284 -7.94 4.64 -6.56
N MET A 285 -8.56 4.01 -5.55
CA MET A 285 -7.87 3.06 -4.67
C MET A 285 -8.68 1.76 -4.55
N SER A 286 -8.03 0.62 -4.80
CA SER A 286 -8.68 -0.70 -4.71
C SER A 286 -8.89 -1.17 -3.27
N TYR A 287 -8.02 -0.75 -2.35
CA TYR A 287 -8.08 -1.05 -0.92
C TYR A 287 -7.15 -0.11 -0.14
N GLN A 288 -7.29 -0.13 1.18
CA GLN A 288 -6.72 0.84 2.12
C GLN A 288 -6.32 0.18 3.45
N SER A 289 -5.56 0.90 4.26
CA SER A 289 -5.20 0.45 5.62
C SER A 289 -6.45 0.34 6.49
N LYS A 290 -6.39 -0.54 7.50
CA LYS A 290 -7.54 -0.80 8.37
C LYS A 290 -7.60 0.15 9.56
N SER A 291 -6.44 0.41 10.14
CA SER A 291 -6.28 1.32 11.26
C SER A 291 -5.28 2.38 10.85
N SER A 292 -5.73 3.23 9.93
CA SER A 292 -4.89 4.24 9.31
C SER A 292 -4.54 5.33 10.34
N MET A 293 -3.24 5.48 10.62
CA MET A 293 -2.71 6.44 11.59
C MET A 293 -2.30 7.74 10.87
N GLY A 294 -1.07 8.25 11.05
CA GLY A 294 -0.59 9.37 10.24
C GLY A 294 -0.36 8.98 8.78
N ASN A 295 -0.35 9.99 7.92
CA ASN A 295 -0.13 9.86 6.49
C ASN A 295 0.91 10.87 5.98
N ASP A 296 1.37 10.63 4.77
CA ASP A 296 2.18 11.59 4.05
C ASP A 296 1.93 11.51 2.54
N MET A 297 2.14 12.62 1.83
CA MET A 297 2.02 12.71 0.38
C MET A 297 3.31 13.27 -0.23
N ALA A 298 4.00 12.47 -1.04
CA ALA A 298 5.31 12.78 -1.60
C ALA A 298 5.53 12.08 -2.94
N ASP A 299 6.29 12.68 -3.85
CA ASP A 299 6.78 11.98 -5.05
C ASP A 299 7.97 11.08 -4.69
N VAL A 300 7.73 9.80 -4.45
CA VAL A 300 8.75 8.87 -3.91
C VAL A 300 9.62 8.22 -4.98
N ASN A 301 9.19 8.29 -6.25
CA ASN A 301 9.89 7.71 -7.39
C ASN A 301 10.49 8.78 -8.33
N ASN A 302 10.34 10.06 -7.99
CA ASN A 302 10.77 11.22 -8.76
C ASN A 302 10.16 11.23 -10.17
N ASP A 303 8.89 10.88 -10.33
CA ASP A 303 8.15 10.95 -11.60
C ASP A 303 7.29 12.22 -11.76
N GLY A 304 7.24 13.04 -10.71
CA GLY A 304 6.55 14.31 -10.67
C GLY A 304 5.09 14.20 -10.30
N ASN A 305 4.61 13.05 -9.83
CA ASN A 305 3.28 12.87 -9.29
C ASN A 305 3.35 12.58 -7.78
N PRO A 306 2.43 13.13 -6.97
CA PRO A 306 2.39 12.83 -5.54
C PRO A 306 1.84 11.42 -5.26
N ASP A 307 2.67 10.60 -4.62
CA ASP A 307 2.30 9.29 -4.05
C ASP A 307 1.77 9.47 -2.62
N ILE A 308 0.97 8.52 -2.15
CA ILE A 308 0.33 8.57 -0.83
C ILE A 308 0.81 7.41 0.02
N PHE A 309 1.19 7.69 1.27
CA PHE A 309 1.59 6.67 2.23
C PHE A 309 0.82 6.77 3.54
N THR A 310 0.36 5.62 4.02
CA THR A 310 -0.45 5.49 5.23
C THR A 310 0.18 4.48 6.18
N LEU A 311 0.24 4.83 7.48
CA LEU A 311 0.69 3.92 8.53
C LEU A 311 -0.44 3.11 9.16
N ASP A 312 -0.09 1.92 9.63
CA ASP A 312 -0.90 1.00 10.42
C ASP A 312 0.02 0.28 11.44
N MET A 313 -0.47 -0.74 12.13
CA MET A 313 0.15 -1.32 13.33
C MET A 313 0.74 -2.73 13.08
N MET A 314 1.13 -3.06 11.85
CA MET A 314 1.66 -4.40 11.51
C MET A 314 3.07 -4.61 12.13
N PRO A 315 3.24 -5.60 13.04
CA PRO A 315 4.55 -5.92 13.62
C PRO A 315 5.50 -6.55 12.60
N GLU A 316 6.81 -6.54 12.86
CA GLU A 316 7.81 -7.21 12.00
C GLU A 316 7.87 -8.73 12.28
N TYR A 317 7.87 -9.11 13.57
CA TYR A 317 8.11 -10.49 14.01
C TYR A 317 6.86 -11.37 13.98
N TYR A 318 7.04 -12.66 13.63
CA TYR A 318 5.95 -13.64 13.51
C TYR A 318 5.12 -13.76 14.79
N TYR A 319 5.80 -13.93 15.94
CA TYR A 319 5.11 -14.17 17.20
C TYR A 319 4.17 -13.02 17.57
N LYS A 320 4.61 -11.76 17.37
CA LYS A 320 3.77 -10.58 17.59
C LYS A 320 2.57 -10.57 16.67
N LYS A 321 2.78 -10.78 15.36
CA LYS A 321 1.66 -10.87 14.39
C LYS A 321 0.59 -11.86 14.86
N ARG A 322 0.99 -13.03 15.38
CA ARG A 322 0.05 -14.05 15.87
C ARG A 322 -0.60 -13.72 17.21
N GLN A 323 0.01 -12.86 18.01
CA GLN A 323 -0.51 -12.41 19.30
C GLN A 323 -1.45 -11.21 19.18
N THR A 324 -1.31 -10.37 18.15
CA THR A 324 -2.01 -9.07 18.07
C THR A 324 -2.99 -8.94 16.89
N ILE A 325 -2.76 -9.66 15.78
CA ILE A 325 -3.59 -9.53 14.58
C ILE A 325 -4.68 -10.59 14.56
N ASN A 326 -5.90 -10.14 14.26
CA ASN A 326 -7.01 -11.04 13.97
C ASN A 326 -6.85 -11.69 12.60
N GLY A 327 -7.20 -12.97 12.51
CA GLY A 327 -7.25 -13.67 11.22
C GLY A 327 -8.23 -13.01 10.26
N PHE A 328 -8.07 -13.35 8.99
CA PHE A 328 -8.96 -12.89 7.93
C PHE A 328 -10.17 -13.82 7.85
N SER A 329 -11.32 -13.22 7.57
CA SER A 329 -12.53 -13.96 7.25
C SER A 329 -13.19 -13.30 6.05
N TYR A 330 -13.61 -14.13 5.10
CA TYR A 330 -14.28 -13.65 3.90
C TYR A 330 -15.58 -12.89 4.18
N ILE A 331 -16.17 -13.09 5.38
CA ILE A 331 -17.34 -12.33 5.83
C ILE A 331 -17.11 -10.82 5.90
N PHE A 332 -15.85 -10.36 6.03
CA PHE A 332 -15.54 -8.94 6.00
C PHE A 332 -15.81 -8.35 4.61
N TYR A 333 -15.40 -9.01 3.52
CA TYR A 333 -15.70 -8.56 2.15
C TYR A 333 -17.21 -8.49 1.89
N VAL A 334 -17.95 -9.51 2.34
CA VAL A 334 -19.41 -9.56 2.22
C VAL A 334 -20.07 -8.38 2.95
N ASN A 335 -19.54 -8.02 4.13
CA ASN A 335 -20.08 -6.90 4.89
C ASN A 335 -19.63 -5.55 4.34
N ASP A 336 -18.39 -5.41 3.87
CA ASP A 336 -17.90 -4.21 3.19
C ASP A 336 -18.85 -3.83 2.05
N GLU A 337 -19.10 -4.76 1.13
CA GLU A 337 -20.02 -4.55 0.02
C GLU A 337 -21.44 -4.22 0.50
N LYS A 338 -21.98 -5.01 1.43
CA LYS A 338 -23.35 -4.85 1.96
C LYS A 338 -23.59 -3.47 2.57
N TYR A 339 -22.61 -2.90 3.27
CA TYR A 339 -22.73 -1.63 3.96
C TYR A 339 -22.03 -0.47 3.25
N GLY A 340 -21.44 -0.72 2.09
CA GLY A 340 -20.81 0.28 1.24
C GLY A 340 -19.45 0.77 1.73
N TYR A 341 -18.69 -0.07 2.45
CA TYR A 341 -17.29 0.20 2.82
C TYR A 341 -16.30 -0.30 1.75
N GLU A 342 -15.16 0.37 1.65
CA GLU A 342 -14.02 -0.07 0.84
C GLU A 342 -13.16 -1.07 1.63
N HIS A 343 -12.52 -2.02 0.94
CA HIS A 343 -11.75 -3.08 1.59
C HIS A 343 -10.53 -2.57 2.37
N GLN A 344 -10.36 -3.11 3.58
CA GLN A 344 -9.34 -2.67 4.52
C GLN A 344 -8.44 -3.82 4.99
N TYR A 345 -7.12 -3.56 5.05
CA TYR A 345 -6.12 -4.51 5.54
C TYR A 345 -5.21 -3.88 6.58
N LEU A 346 -4.95 -4.60 7.67
CA LEU A 346 -4.05 -4.14 8.74
C LEU A 346 -2.59 -4.19 8.25
N ARG A 347 -2.06 -3.08 7.73
CA ARG A 347 -0.67 -2.88 7.30
C ARG A 347 -0.48 -1.46 6.74
N ASN A 348 0.76 -0.99 6.70
CA ASN A 348 1.06 0.25 5.96
C ASN A 348 0.81 0.04 4.47
N MET A 349 0.49 1.12 3.78
CA MET A 349 0.26 1.14 2.33
C MET A 349 1.00 2.29 1.67
N LEU A 350 1.63 1.99 0.54
CA LEU A 350 2.21 2.97 -0.38
C LEU A 350 1.40 2.91 -1.67
N HIS A 351 0.57 3.91 -1.93
CA HIS A 351 -0.19 4.06 -3.16
C HIS A 351 0.61 4.95 -4.12
N VAL A 352 1.11 4.36 -5.20
CA VAL A 352 1.89 5.04 -6.24
C VAL A 352 0.98 5.53 -7.35
N HIS A 353 1.18 6.79 -7.76
CA HIS A 353 0.38 7.45 -8.77
C HIS A 353 0.74 6.95 -10.18
N ASN A 354 -0.22 6.39 -10.93
CA ASN A 354 0.05 5.77 -12.24
C ASN A 354 0.08 6.74 -13.43
N GLY A 355 -0.05 8.04 -13.18
CA GLY A 355 -0.03 9.07 -14.21
C GLY A 355 -1.40 9.29 -14.86
N PHE A 356 -1.39 9.67 -16.14
CA PHE A 356 -2.58 10.14 -16.84
C PHE A 356 -2.71 9.50 -18.24
N ILE A 357 -3.95 9.20 -18.65
CA ILE A 357 -4.31 8.89 -20.04
C ILE A 357 -5.32 9.92 -20.51
N LYS A 358 -5.05 10.61 -21.63
CA LYS A 358 -5.94 11.66 -22.18
C LYS A 358 -6.39 12.71 -21.14
N SER A 359 -5.48 13.07 -20.21
CA SER A 359 -5.73 13.98 -19.07
C SER A 359 -6.64 13.44 -17.96
N GLU A 360 -7.04 12.17 -18.01
CA GLU A 360 -7.69 11.49 -16.89
C GLU A 360 -6.65 10.82 -16.01
N MET A 361 -6.70 11.07 -14.70
CA MET A 361 -5.86 10.42 -13.70
C MET A 361 -6.16 8.92 -13.65
N LEU A 362 -5.12 8.10 -13.68
CA LEU A 362 -5.27 6.66 -13.50
C LEU A 362 -5.41 6.30 -12.01
N PRO A 363 -6.16 5.25 -11.65
CA PRO A 363 -6.14 4.71 -10.29
C PRO A 363 -4.74 4.41 -9.81
N TYR A 364 -4.49 4.53 -8.50
CA TYR A 364 -3.20 4.27 -7.88
C TYR A 364 -2.89 2.76 -7.80
N SER A 365 -1.60 2.43 -7.83
CA SER A 365 -1.09 1.08 -7.52
C SER A 365 -0.64 1.02 -6.06
N GLU A 366 -1.22 0.13 -5.25
CA GLU A 366 -0.68 -0.12 -3.91
C GLU A 366 0.54 -1.06 -4.02
N VAL A 367 1.69 -0.67 -3.46
CA VAL A 367 2.98 -1.36 -3.60
C VAL A 367 3.75 -1.54 -2.28
N GLY A 368 3.14 -1.29 -1.12
CA GLY A 368 3.83 -1.22 0.17
C GLY A 368 4.55 -2.51 0.59
N GLN A 369 4.06 -3.69 0.16
CA GLN A 369 4.75 -4.97 0.42
C GLN A 369 5.95 -5.16 -0.50
N MET A 370 5.77 -4.85 -1.78
CA MET A 370 6.83 -4.85 -2.79
C MET A 370 7.97 -3.88 -2.43
N ALA A 371 7.59 -2.70 -1.91
CA ALA A 371 8.51 -1.65 -1.48
C ALA A 371 9.25 -1.97 -0.17
N GLY A 372 8.74 -2.90 0.64
CA GLY A 372 9.31 -3.27 1.94
C GLY A 372 8.89 -2.36 3.11
N LEU A 373 7.83 -1.56 2.93
CA LEU A 373 7.37 -0.54 3.89
C LEU A 373 6.13 -0.95 4.71
N TYR A 374 5.54 -2.12 4.46
CA TYR A 374 4.26 -2.55 5.01
C TYR A 374 4.22 -2.87 6.53
N GLN A 375 5.37 -2.89 7.22
CA GLN A 375 5.47 -3.32 8.63
C GLN A 375 6.47 -2.47 9.43
N THR A 376 5.96 -1.65 10.34
CA THR A 376 6.75 -0.70 11.15
C THR A 376 6.48 -0.78 12.65
N GLU A 377 5.76 -1.81 13.12
CA GLU A 377 5.19 -1.91 14.48
C GLU A 377 4.04 -0.90 14.68
N TRP A 378 3.71 -0.53 15.92
CA TRP A 378 2.69 0.47 16.20
C TRP A 378 3.23 1.86 15.87
N SER A 379 2.69 2.49 14.82
CA SER A 379 3.33 3.59 14.11
C SER A 379 2.43 4.83 14.03
N TRP A 380 3.00 6.04 14.04
CA TRP A 380 2.26 7.30 14.13
C TRP A 380 2.56 8.27 13.00
N SER A 381 3.78 8.83 12.91
CA SER A 381 4.13 9.81 11.87
C SER A 381 5.01 9.17 10.79
N PRO A 382 4.57 9.10 9.52
CA PRO A 382 5.47 8.89 8.40
C PRO A 382 5.97 10.24 7.86
N LEU A 383 7.25 10.35 7.55
CA LEU A 383 7.83 11.56 6.95
C LEU A 383 8.78 11.19 5.82
N PHE A 384 8.38 11.50 4.58
CA PHE A 384 9.25 11.40 3.42
C PHE A 384 10.08 12.67 3.25
N ALA A 385 11.40 12.51 3.23
CA ALA A 385 12.37 13.57 2.96
C ALA A 385 13.70 12.98 2.51
N ASP A 386 14.54 13.77 1.85
CA ASP A 386 15.89 13.35 1.47
C ASP A 386 16.84 13.51 2.67
N TYR A 387 16.98 12.46 3.49
CA TYR A 387 17.75 12.53 4.74
C TYR A 387 19.25 12.39 4.52
N ASP A 388 19.70 12.04 3.32
CA ASP A 388 21.12 11.88 3.03
C ASP A 388 21.67 12.64 1.82
N ASN A 389 20.84 13.54 1.34
CA ASN A 389 21.07 14.47 0.25
C ASN A 389 21.44 13.79 -1.06
N ASP A 390 20.95 12.57 -1.34
CA ASP A 390 21.29 11.85 -2.57
C ASP A 390 20.30 12.07 -3.73
N GLY A 391 19.18 12.75 -3.47
CA GLY A 391 18.16 13.14 -4.42
C GLY A 391 16.92 12.25 -4.42
N ASP A 392 16.87 11.19 -3.61
CA ASP A 392 15.66 10.41 -3.39
C ASP A 392 15.03 10.67 -2.00
N LYS A 393 13.74 10.38 -1.88
CA LYS A 393 13.01 10.59 -0.63
C LYS A 393 13.06 9.32 0.20
N ASP A 394 13.80 9.38 1.29
CA ASP A 394 13.84 8.40 2.37
C ASP A 394 12.61 8.53 3.29
N LEU A 395 12.42 7.58 4.21
CA LEU A 395 11.27 7.57 5.13
C LEU A 395 11.72 7.36 6.58
N ILE A 396 11.34 8.28 7.49
CA ILE A 396 11.36 8.06 8.94
C ILE A 396 9.94 7.80 9.44
N VAL A 397 9.81 6.85 10.37
CA VAL A 397 8.54 6.52 11.04
C VAL A 397 8.67 6.58 12.56
N ALA A 398 7.81 7.39 13.19
CA ALA A 398 7.67 7.47 14.64
C ALA A 398 6.86 6.29 15.20
N ASN A 399 7.34 5.64 16.25
CA ASN A 399 6.74 4.41 16.78
C ASN A 399 6.51 4.41 18.29
N GLY A 400 5.63 3.49 18.70
CA GLY A 400 5.46 3.01 20.06
C GLY A 400 4.05 3.21 20.59
N TYR A 401 3.64 2.35 21.52
CA TYR A 401 2.36 2.47 22.22
C TYR A 401 2.42 1.91 23.65
N PRO A 402 2.02 2.68 24.68
CA PRO A 402 2.13 2.26 26.08
C PRO A 402 1.32 1.04 26.48
N ARG A 403 0.16 0.79 25.86
CA ARG A 403 -0.77 -0.28 26.27
C ARG A 403 -1.32 -1.01 25.04
N ASP A 404 -0.74 -2.14 24.67
CA ASP A 404 -1.20 -2.93 23.53
C ASP A 404 -2.55 -3.62 23.83
N MET A 405 -3.63 -2.95 23.45
CA MET A 405 -5.00 -3.47 23.62
C MET A 405 -5.36 -4.55 22.60
N THR A 406 -4.51 -4.79 21.60
CA THR A 406 -4.73 -5.78 20.55
C THR A 406 -4.21 -7.17 20.93
N ASP A 407 -3.42 -7.27 22.01
CA ASP A 407 -2.96 -8.56 22.54
C ASP A 407 -4.15 -9.49 22.82
N LYS A 408 -4.12 -10.65 22.17
CA LYS A 408 -5.23 -11.60 22.16
C LYS A 408 -5.33 -12.35 23.49
N ASP A 409 -4.21 -12.68 24.13
CA ASP A 409 -4.24 -13.34 25.44
C ASP A 409 -4.84 -12.40 26.50
N TRP A 410 -4.45 -11.12 26.49
CA TRP A 410 -5.04 -10.09 27.33
C TRP A 410 -6.52 -9.87 27.03
N THR A 411 -6.90 -9.80 25.75
CA THR A 411 -8.31 -9.63 25.34
C THR A 411 -9.19 -10.79 25.85
N PHE A 412 -8.71 -12.03 25.74
CA PHE A 412 -9.39 -13.20 26.29
C PHE A 412 -9.44 -13.20 27.82
N TYR A 413 -8.34 -12.82 28.47
CA TYR A 413 -8.29 -12.68 29.93
C TYR A 413 -9.32 -11.67 30.43
N LYS A 414 -9.31 -10.44 29.86
CA LYS A 414 -10.26 -9.36 30.18
C LYS A 414 -11.71 -9.83 30.15
N VAL A 415 -12.12 -10.47 29.05
CA VAL A 415 -13.51 -10.96 28.88
C VAL A 415 -13.91 -11.96 29.98
N ARG A 416 -12.98 -12.77 30.48
CA ARG A 416 -13.26 -13.80 31.49
C ARG A 416 -13.30 -13.27 32.92
N VAL A 417 -12.45 -12.29 33.27
CA VAL A 417 -12.25 -11.90 34.67
C VAL A 417 -12.83 -10.54 35.04
N TYR A 418 -12.94 -9.61 34.09
CA TYR A 418 -13.34 -8.23 34.38
C TYR A 418 -14.76 -8.17 34.94
N GLY A 419 -14.93 -7.46 36.06
CA GLY A 419 -16.22 -7.31 36.74
C GLY A 419 -16.68 -8.53 37.55
N THR A 420 -15.87 -9.59 37.63
CA THR A 420 -16.18 -10.79 38.43
C THR A 420 -15.02 -11.22 39.32
N LEU A 421 -13.85 -11.50 38.74
CA LEU A 421 -12.68 -12.07 39.42
C LEU A 421 -11.53 -11.07 39.59
N ALA A 422 -11.52 -10.00 38.79
CA ALA A 422 -10.53 -8.92 38.86
C ALA A 422 -11.21 -7.55 38.74
N ASP A 423 -10.62 -6.56 39.42
CA ASP A 423 -11.00 -5.16 39.23
C ASP A 423 -10.37 -4.58 37.95
N GLU A 424 -10.84 -3.39 37.56
CA GLU A 424 -10.40 -2.69 36.35
C GLU A 424 -8.89 -2.43 36.34
N LYS A 425 -8.36 -1.97 37.48
CA LYS A 425 -6.95 -1.66 37.63
C LYS A 425 -6.08 -2.89 37.37
N HIS A 426 -6.44 -4.03 37.94
CA HIS A 426 -5.69 -5.27 37.74
C HIS A 426 -5.67 -5.68 36.26
N VAL A 427 -6.80 -5.56 35.56
CA VAL A 427 -6.88 -5.88 34.13
C VAL A 427 -5.99 -4.93 33.30
N ILE A 428 -5.99 -3.63 33.60
CA ILE A 428 -5.15 -2.64 32.90
C ILE A 428 -3.67 -2.92 33.14
N ASP A 429 -3.26 -3.22 34.38
CA ASP A 429 -1.87 -3.48 34.75
C ASP A 429 -1.28 -4.72 34.04
N MET A 430 -2.14 -5.64 33.57
CA MET A 430 -1.75 -6.82 32.80
C MET A 430 -1.60 -6.56 31.28
N THR A 431 -1.93 -5.36 30.79
CA THR A 431 -1.84 -5.04 29.36
C THR A 431 -0.36 -4.91 28.94
N PRO A 432 0.09 -5.59 27.86
CA PRO A 432 1.44 -5.46 27.34
C PRO A 432 1.75 -4.03 26.85
N SER A 433 3.03 -3.73 26.59
CA SER A 433 3.46 -2.43 26.04
C SER A 433 4.37 -2.63 24.83
N VAL A 434 4.33 -1.68 23.90
CA VAL A 434 5.15 -1.66 22.68
C VAL A 434 6.08 -0.44 22.72
N LYS A 435 7.10 -0.48 23.58
CA LYS A 435 8.15 0.55 23.61
C LYS A 435 9.26 0.15 22.64
N VAL A 436 9.28 0.75 21.46
CA VAL A 436 10.19 0.40 20.36
C VAL A 436 10.84 1.66 19.78
N PRO A 437 12.00 1.54 19.11
CA PRO A 437 12.63 2.68 18.45
C PRO A 437 11.84 3.13 17.21
N ASN A 438 12.02 4.40 16.83
CA ASN A 438 11.67 4.89 15.50
C ASN A 438 12.48 4.14 14.44
N VAL A 439 11.91 3.98 13.25
CA VAL A 439 12.56 3.29 12.13
C VAL A 439 12.81 4.25 10.99
N ILE A 440 13.82 3.94 10.17
CA ILE A 440 14.19 4.72 9.00
C ILE A 440 14.49 3.79 7.84
N TYR A 441 14.08 4.19 6.65
CA TYR A 441 14.22 3.46 5.41
C TYR A 441 14.93 4.34 4.38
N GLU A 442 16.00 3.79 3.82
CA GLU A 442 16.72 4.39 2.69
C GLU A 442 16.00 3.99 1.40
N ASN A 443 15.66 4.95 0.55
CA ASN A 443 15.17 4.67 -0.79
C ASN A 443 16.34 4.16 -1.64
N ARG A 444 16.07 3.14 -2.46
CA ARG A 444 17.08 2.49 -3.32
C ARG A 444 16.74 2.64 -4.80
N GLY A 445 15.80 3.53 -5.10
CA GLY A 445 15.15 3.64 -6.39
C GLY A 445 14.25 2.45 -6.71
N SER A 446 13.57 2.52 -7.86
CA SER A 446 12.68 1.44 -8.36
C SER A 446 11.65 0.97 -7.34
N LEU A 447 11.14 1.88 -6.50
CA LEU A 447 10.18 1.58 -5.42
C LEU A 447 10.68 0.46 -4.49
N ARG A 448 11.95 0.50 -4.10
CA ARG A 448 12.54 -0.42 -3.12
C ARG A 448 13.14 0.37 -1.98
N PHE A 449 12.79 0.00 -0.75
CA PHE A 449 13.28 0.66 0.45
C PHE A 449 14.03 -0.32 1.36
N ALA A 450 15.14 0.14 1.92
CA ALA A 450 15.97 -0.64 2.82
C ALA A 450 15.93 -0.07 4.23
N LYS A 451 15.42 -0.83 5.20
CA LYS A 451 15.47 -0.44 6.62
C LYS A 451 16.93 -0.24 7.09
N ARG A 452 17.26 0.92 7.65
CA ARG A 452 18.61 1.27 8.13
C ARG A 452 18.68 1.26 9.66
N ASN A 453 19.41 0.29 10.20
CA ASN A 453 19.65 0.19 11.65
C ASN A 453 20.87 0.99 12.12
N ASP A 454 21.60 1.62 11.19
CA ASP A 454 22.83 2.37 11.44
C ASP A 454 22.66 3.89 11.26
N TRP A 455 21.47 4.35 10.87
CA TRP A 455 21.19 5.77 10.66
C TRP A 455 20.63 6.43 11.92
N LEU A 456 19.60 5.84 12.55
CA LEU A 456 19.04 6.33 13.81
C LEU A 456 19.70 5.65 15.03
N PRO A 457 19.80 6.35 16.18
CA PRO A 457 20.16 5.73 17.43
C PRO A 457 19.05 4.77 17.90
N ASN A 458 19.44 3.59 18.40
CA ASN A 458 18.51 2.57 18.86
C ASN A 458 17.97 2.87 20.28
N VAL A 459 17.11 3.89 20.39
CA VAL A 459 16.49 4.33 21.65
C VAL A 459 14.98 4.03 21.61
N PRO A 460 14.48 3.04 22.37
CA PRO A 460 13.05 2.78 22.46
C PRO A 460 12.27 3.95 23.07
N SER A 461 11.19 4.35 22.43
CA SER A 461 10.36 5.50 22.81
C SER A 461 8.87 5.22 22.58
N TYR A 462 8.05 6.20 22.94
CA TYR A 462 6.68 6.35 22.48
C TYR A 462 6.62 7.68 21.71
N SER A 463 7.05 7.67 20.46
CA SER A 463 7.13 8.86 19.60
C SER A 463 5.86 8.98 18.75
N TYR A 464 5.29 10.18 18.69
CA TYR A 464 4.03 10.47 18.01
C TYR A 464 4.23 11.49 16.91
N GLY A 465 3.87 12.75 17.17
CA GLY A 465 4.12 13.84 16.26
C GLY A 465 5.61 14.08 16.05
N ALA A 466 5.99 14.27 14.80
CA ALA A 466 7.37 14.46 14.39
C ALA A 466 7.46 15.43 13.22
N SER A 467 8.65 15.98 13.01
CA SER A 467 8.94 16.91 11.94
C SER A 467 10.40 16.81 11.50
N PHE A 468 10.67 17.02 10.22
CA PHE A 468 12.02 17.18 9.66
C PHE A 468 12.30 18.66 9.40
N VAL A 469 13.55 19.08 9.61
CA VAL A 469 13.95 20.49 9.52
C VAL A 469 15.47 20.60 9.56
N ASP A 470 16.08 21.59 8.90
CA ASP A 470 17.52 21.90 9.06
C ASP A 470 17.70 22.94 10.21
N LEU A 471 17.89 22.47 11.45
CA LEU A 471 17.87 23.34 12.65
C LEU A 471 19.15 24.17 12.81
N ASP A 472 20.29 23.72 12.28
CA ASP A 472 21.55 24.46 12.36
C ASP A 472 22.01 25.10 11.05
N ASN A 473 21.15 25.03 10.02
CA ASN A 473 21.34 25.60 8.70
C ASN A 473 22.58 25.03 7.96
N ASP A 474 22.95 23.78 8.22
CA ASP A 474 24.12 23.15 7.61
C ASP A 474 23.82 22.39 6.30
N GLY A 475 22.53 22.14 6.02
CA GLY A 475 22.03 21.63 4.74
C GLY A 475 21.64 20.16 4.70
N ASP A 476 21.68 19.45 5.83
CA ASP A 476 20.92 18.22 6.00
C ASP A 476 19.72 18.41 6.93
N LEU A 477 18.75 17.48 6.82
CA LEU A 477 17.51 17.56 7.57
C LEU A 477 17.67 16.82 8.90
N ASP A 478 17.58 17.57 10.01
CA ASP A 478 17.41 17.07 11.36
C ASP A 478 15.99 16.53 11.59
N TYR A 479 15.80 15.87 12.74
CA TYR A 479 14.52 15.28 13.11
C TYR A 479 14.13 15.62 14.54
N VAL A 480 12.88 16.08 14.71
CA VAL A 480 12.27 16.42 16.00
C VAL A 480 11.09 15.48 16.24
N ALA A 481 10.99 14.90 17.45
CA ALA A 481 9.82 14.09 17.83
C ALA A 481 9.29 14.41 19.22
N ASN A 482 7.96 14.52 19.31
CA ASN A 482 7.22 14.62 20.57
C ASN A 482 7.04 13.22 21.16
N ASN A 483 7.68 12.99 22.31
CA ASN A 483 7.63 11.72 23.01
C ASN A 483 6.66 11.77 24.17
N LEU A 484 5.84 10.75 24.29
CA LEU A 484 4.96 10.56 25.43
C LEU A 484 5.76 10.00 26.61
N ASN A 485 5.62 10.64 27.78
CA ASN A 485 6.24 10.26 29.05
C ASN A 485 7.79 10.21 29.06
N ASP A 486 8.44 10.64 27.99
CA ASP A 486 9.89 10.81 27.85
C ASP A 486 10.21 12.20 27.29
N LYS A 487 11.49 12.61 27.35
CA LYS A 487 11.94 13.89 26.75
C LYS A 487 11.74 13.86 25.24
N ALA A 488 11.32 14.98 24.66
CA ALA A 488 11.30 15.16 23.21
C ALA A 488 12.68 14.85 22.60
N PHE A 489 12.68 14.26 21.40
CA PHE A 489 13.91 14.01 20.68
C PHE A 489 14.26 15.19 19.79
N ILE A 490 15.53 15.58 19.84
CA ILE A 490 16.19 16.46 18.88
C ILE A 490 17.36 15.65 18.33
N LEU A 491 17.23 15.18 17.09
CA LEU A 491 18.25 14.38 16.42
C LEU A 491 18.96 15.23 15.37
N ARG A 492 20.24 15.47 15.62
CA ARG A 492 21.12 16.11 14.63
C ARG A 492 21.44 15.14 13.50
N ASN A 493 21.19 15.50 12.25
CA ASN A 493 21.74 14.81 11.10
C ASN A 493 23.20 15.27 10.87
N ASN A 494 24.06 14.35 10.42
CA ASN A 494 25.49 14.66 10.22
C ASN A 494 25.94 14.20 8.83
N THR A 495 25.00 14.14 7.90
CA THR A 495 25.23 13.68 6.53
C THR A 495 26.24 14.59 5.84
N VAL A 496 26.06 15.90 5.94
CA VAL A 496 26.94 16.87 5.29
C VAL A 496 28.39 16.70 5.76
N GLU A 497 28.62 16.62 7.08
CA GLU A 497 29.96 16.50 7.64
C GLU A 497 30.59 15.11 7.42
N GLN A 498 29.77 14.06 7.35
CA GLN A 498 30.24 12.69 7.10
C GLN A 498 30.46 12.38 5.61
N SER A 499 29.84 13.13 4.69
CA SER A 499 29.88 12.85 3.24
C SER A 499 31.23 13.14 2.57
N GLY A 500 32.05 14.00 3.16
CA GLY A 500 33.29 14.48 2.53
C GLY A 500 33.04 15.39 1.32
N ASN A 501 32.06 16.30 1.40
CA ASN A 501 31.61 17.23 0.34
C ASN A 501 30.87 16.56 -0.84
N LYS A 502 30.12 15.49 -0.54
CA LYS A 502 29.32 14.72 -1.52
C LYS A 502 27.82 14.71 -1.23
N ALA A 503 27.38 15.43 -0.20
CA ALA A 503 25.99 15.65 0.14
C ALA A 503 25.64 17.11 -0.15
N ASN A 504 25.63 17.49 -1.44
CA ASN A 504 25.23 18.84 -1.81
C ASN A 504 23.71 18.97 -1.76
N TYR A 505 23.24 20.19 -1.56
CA TYR A 505 21.81 20.46 -1.36
C TYR A 505 21.41 21.80 -1.97
N ILE A 506 20.11 22.07 -1.99
CA ILE A 506 19.55 23.41 -2.18
C ILE A 506 18.34 23.57 -1.26
N LYS A 507 18.26 24.73 -0.59
CA LYS A 507 17.07 25.13 0.16
C LYS A 507 16.34 26.23 -0.59
N ILE A 508 15.02 26.20 -0.60
CA ILE A 508 14.19 27.17 -1.33
C ILE A 508 13.11 27.71 -0.38
N LYS A 509 13.21 29.01 -0.09
CA LYS A 509 12.18 29.79 0.60
C LYS A 509 11.32 30.49 -0.45
N LEU A 510 10.02 30.23 -0.41
CA LEU A 510 9.04 30.85 -1.29
C LEU A 510 8.35 32.01 -0.57
N ASN A 511 8.28 33.16 -1.23
CA ASN A 511 7.50 34.29 -0.79
C ASN A 511 6.30 34.44 -1.75
N GLY A 512 5.13 34.01 -1.30
CA GLY A 512 3.89 34.07 -2.07
C GLY A 512 3.30 35.47 -2.16
N SER A 513 2.23 35.60 -2.94
CA SER A 513 1.42 36.81 -3.07
C SER A 513 0.10 36.70 -2.32
N GLY A 514 -0.53 37.83 -2.03
CA GLY A 514 -1.75 37.86 -1.23
C GLY A 514 -1.49 37.44 0.21
N CYS A 515 -2.38 36.60 0.75
CA CYS A 515 -2.35 36.10 2.11
C CYS A 515 -1.77 34.69 2.25
N ASN A 516 -1.55 34.01 1.14
CA ASN A 516 -0.73 32.81 1.06
C ASN A 516 0.77 33.20 1.01
N THR A 517 1.26 33.87 2.06
CA THR A 517 2.59 34.49 2.11
C THR A 517 3.74 33.47 2.01
N MET A 518 3.47 32.21 2.35
CA MET A 518 4.41 31.08 2.24
C MET A 518 4.27 30.29 0.92
N ALA A 519 3.34 30.66 0.04
CA ALA A 519 3.03 29.94 -1.21
C ALA A 519 2.71 28.45 -1.01
N ILE A 520 1.90 28.13 0.00
CA ILE A 520 1.37 26.78 0.25
C ILE A 520 0.61 26.30 -0.99
N GLY A 521 0.94 25.09 -1.46
CA GLY A 521 0.47 24.50 -2.71
C GLY A 521 1.36 24.78 -3.92
N ALA A 522 2.48 25.51 -3.76
CA ALA A 522 3.45 25.68 -4.84
C ALA A 522 4.06 24.35 -5.26
N LYS A 523 4.30 24.20 -6.56
CA LYS A 523 4.97 23.04 -7.16
C LYS A 523 6.38 23.43 -7.56
N ILE A 524 7.37 22.69 -7.07
CA ILE A 524 8.79 22.95 -7.32
C ILE A 524 9.38 21.76 -8.06
N GLU A 525 9.90 22.03 -9.24
CA GLU A 525 10.57 21.07 -10.11
C GLU A 525 12.03 21.48 -10.28
N ILE A 526 12.97 20.55 -10.08
CA ILE A 526 14.39 20.79 -10.32
C ILE A 526 14.98 19.76 -11.29
N TRP A 527 15.92 20.21 -12.11
CA TRP A 527 16.71 19.35 -13.01
C TRP A 527 18.20 19.55 -12.75
N HIS A 528 18.93 18.45 -12.57
CA HIS A 528 20.37 18.47 -12.44
C HIS A 528 20.97 17.17 -13.00
N ASN A 529 21.98 17.27 -13.87
CA ASN A 529 22.71 16.10 -14.40
C ASN A 529 21.81 15.03 -15.06
N GLY A 530 20.67 15.42 -15.62
CA GLY A 530 19.69 14.48 -16.19
C GLY A 530 18.72 13.85 -15.19
N ASN A 531 18.88 14.12 -13.90
CA ASN A 531 17.91 13.77 -12.86
C ASN A 531 16.84 14.86 -12.75
N TYR A 532 15.64 14.44 -12.39
CA TYR A 532 14.50 15.28 -12.09
C TYR A 532 14.05 15.01 -10.66
N GLN A 533 13.63 16.04 -9.94
CA GLN A 533 13.00 15.91 -8.63
C GLN A 533 11.83 16.89 -8.52
N PHE A 534 10.82 16.50 -7.75
CA PHE A 534 9.61 17.28 -7.52
C PHE A 534 9.29 17.35 -6.02
N ASN A 535 8.77 18.51 -5.62
CA ASN A 535 8.20 18.74 -4.30
C ASN A 535 6.93 19.61 -4.46
N GLU A 536 5.88 19.25 -3.73
CA GLU A 536 4.69 20.07 -3.57
C GLU A 536 4.61 20.61 -2.14
N HIS A 537 4.46 21.93 -2.02
CA HIS A 537 4.73 22.65 -0.78
C HIS A 537 3.50 22.69 0.15
N PHE A 538 3.34 21.66 0.99
CA PHE A 538 2.38 21.63 2.10
C PHE A 538 3.07 21.34 3.44
N LEU A 539 2.55 21.91 4.52
CA LEU A 539 3.18 21.83 5.84
C LEU A 539 2.58 20.75 6.74
N SER A 540 1.31 20.37 6.55
CA SER A 540 0.70 19.30 7.35
C SER A 540 1.16 17.95 6.83
N ARG A 541 2.03 17.27 7.59
CA ARG A 541 2.64 15.99 7.22
C ARG A 541 2.79 15.13 8.48
N GLY A 542 2.68 13.81 8.33
CA GLY A 542 2.82 12.88 9.43
C GLY A 542 1.58 12.79 10.32
N TYR A 543 1.78 12.78 11.65
CA TYR A 543 0.71 12.77 12.65
C TYR A 543 0.72 14.05 13.48
N ALA A 544 -0.41 14.76 13.49
CA ALA A 544 -0.68 15.93 14.35
C ALA A 544 0.38 17.06 14.27
N SER A 545 1.19 17.12 13.22
CA SER A 545 2.40 17.93 13.16
C SER A 545 2.48 18.76 11.89
N SER A 546 3.35 19.79 11.92
CA SER A 546 3.71 20.58 10.75
C SER A 546 5.22 20.67 10.55
N VAL A 547 5.64 20.75 9.29
CA VAL A 547 7.05 20.86 8.88
C VAL A 547 7.46 22.29 8.56
N ASP A 548 8.76 22.53 8.52
CA ASP A 548 9.37 23.83 8.19
C ASP A 548 8.91 24.32 6.80
N PRO A 549 8.54 25.60 6.62
CA PRO A 549 8.18 26.16 5.31
C PRO A 549 9.36 26.33 4.32
N MET A 550 10.49 25.66 4.57
CA MET A 550 11.63 25.61 3.67
C MET A 550 11.60 24.33 2.83
N VAL A 551 11.58 24.45 1.51
CA VAL A 551 11.71 23.28 0.62
C VAL A 551 13.18 22.90 0.50
N HIS A 552 13.48 21.60 0.61
CA HIS A 552 14.84 21.05 0.52
C HIS A 552 14.93 20.01 -0.61
N PHE A 553 16.05 20.03 -1.32
CA PHE A 553 16.45 18.96 -2.25
C PHE A 553 17.92 18.60 -2.04
N GLY A 554 18.22 17.32 -1.92
CA GLY A 554 19.57 16.81 -2.06
C GLY A 554 19.97 16.65 -3.52
N LEU A 555 21.28 16.75 -3.77
CA LEU A 555 21.86 16.82 -5.12
C LEU A 555 23.06 15.88 -5.26
N SER A 556 23.30 15.03 -4.26
CA SER A 556 24.46 14.15 -4.16
C SER A 556 25.76 14.92 -4.42
N ASP A 557 26.63 14.43 -5.32
CA ASP A 557 27.86 15.11 -5.72
C ASP A 557 27.67 16.22 -6.79
N GLY A 558 26.42 16.48 -7.20
CA GLY A 558 26.04 17.52 -8.15
C GLY A 558 26.53 18.90 -7.72
N LYS A 559 27.11 19.65 -8.67
CA LYS A 559 27.75 20.96 -8.38
C LYS A 559 26.96 22.16 -8.90
N LYS A 560 25.90 21.90 -9.66
CA LYS A 560 25.07 22.92 -10.29
C LYS A 560 23.70 22.32 -10.61
N ILE A 561 22.67 23.16 -10.51
CA ILE A 561 21.31 22.85 -10.93
C ILE A 561 21.10 23.50 -12.29
N ASP A 562 20.61 22.73 -13.26
CA ASP A 562 20.40 23.18 -14.63
C ASP A 562 19.22 24.15 -14.68
N SER A 563 18.10 23.76 -14.06
CA SER A 563 16.91 24.60 -13.93
C SER A 563 16.09 24.29 -12.69
N VAL A 564 15.45 25.34 -12.16
CA VAL A 564 14.39 25.29 -11.15
C VAL A 564 13.16 25.92 -11.78
N LYS A 565 12.02 25.22 -11.74
CA LYS A 565 10.71 25.76 -12.11
C LYS A 565 9.81 25.74 -10.88
N ILE A 566 9.16 26.87 -10.63
CA ILE A 566 8.13 26.99 -9.61
C ILE A 566 6.83 27.31 -10.31
N THR A 567 5.77 26.56 -10.00
CA THR A 567 4.40 26.91 -10.37
C THR A 567 3.71 27.42 -9.12
N TRP A 568 3.27 28.68 -9.16
CA TRP A 568 2.70 29.37 -8.01
C TRP A 568 1.21 29.02 -7.83
N PRO A 569 0.76 28.74 -6.59
CA PRO A 569 -0.57 28.19 -6.33
C PRO A 569 -1.69 29.19 -6.63
N THR A 570 -1.55 30.42 -6.13
CA THR A 570 -2.60 31.45 -6.24
C THR A 570 -2.75 31.91 -7.70
N THR A 571 -1.68 32.39 -8.34
CA THR A 571 -1.76 32.93 -9.70
C THR A 571 -1.72 31.89 -10.83
N GLY A 572 -1.18 30.70 -10.57
CA GLY A 572 -0.81 29.74 -11.63
C GLY A 572 0.37 30.21 -12.49
N TYR A 573 1.05 31.30 -12.12
CA TYR A 573 2.21 31.80 -12.85
C TYR A 573 3.42 30.91 -12.59
N ILE A 574 4.47 31.11 -13.38
CA ILE A 574 5.71 30.36 -13.25
C ILE A 574 6.92 31.27 -13.03
N SER A 575 7.87 30.76 -12.23
CA SER A 575 9.23 31.29 -12.14
C SER A 575 10.19 30.22 -12.65
N VAL A 576 11.09 30.59 -13.58
CA VAL A 576 12.12 29.67 -14.09
C VAL A 576 13.50 30.28 -13.87
N LEU A 577 14.30 29.61 -13.07
CA LEU A 577 15.68 29.95 -12.78
C LEU A 577 16.59 28.91 -13.44
N LYS A 578 17.77 29.34 -13.91
CA LYS A 578 18.74 28.47 -14.57
C LYS A 578 20.11 28.68 -14.00
N ASP A 579 20.96 27.67 -14.18
CA ASP A 579 22.38 27.74 -13.87
C ASP A 579 22.68 28.08 -12.40
N ILE A 580 22.00 27.40 -11.47
CA ILE A 580 22.04 27.72 -10.04
C ILE A 580 23.15 26.96 -9.33
N SER A 581 23.89 27.64 -8.45
CA SER A 581 24.91 27.00 -7.61
C SER A 581 24.27 26.22 -6.47
N VAL A 582 24.93 25.16 -6.01
CA VAL A 582 24.47 24.32 -4.89
C VAL A 582 24.92 24.88 -3.54
N ASN A 583 24.42 24.29 -2.44
CA ASN A 583 24.75 24.57 -1.04
C ASN A 583 24.44 26.01 -0.62
N GLN A 584 23.23 26.44 -0.95
CA GLN A 584 22.72 27.76 -0.57
C GLN A 584 21.21 27.71 -0.31
N THR A 585 20.68 28.77 0.27
CA THR A 585 19.25 29.05 0.35
C THR A 585 18.87 30.04 -0.75
N LEU A 586 17.92 29.67 -1.61
CA LEU A 586 17.31 30.55 -2.60
C LEU A 586 16.04 31.15 -2.01
N ILE A 587 15.88 32.47 -2.15
CA ILE A 587 14.64 33.16 -1.83
C ILE A 587 14.02 33.57 -3.15
N ILE A 588 12.79 33.13 -3.42
CA ILE A 588 12.12 33.37 -4.69
C ILE A 588 10.75 33.99 -4.39
N ASN A 589 10.41 35.08 -5.10
CA ASN A 589 9.16 35.81 -4.88
C ASN A 589 8.17 35.55 -6.02
N GLU A 590 6.89 35.38 -5.69
CA GLU A 590 5.82 35.27 -6.68
C GLU A 590 5.66 36.55 -7.52
N SER A 591 6.01 37.71 -6.95
CA SER A 591 5.95 39.00 -7.64
C SER A 591 6.88 39.08 -8.86
N ASP A 592 7.91 38.23 -8.94
CA ASP A 592 8.85 38.14 -10.07
C ASP A 592 8.41 37.08 -11.11
N SER A 593 7.29 36.38 -10.87
CA SER A 593 6.76 35.35 -11.74
C SER A 593 6.16 35.91 -13.03
N GLN A 594 5.96 35.05 -14.02
CA GLN A 594 5.33 35.41 -15.29
C GLN A 594 4.16 34.48 -15.59
N PRO A 595 3.13 34.97 -16.32
CA PRO A 595 2.11 34.09 -16.86
C PRO A 595 2.77 32.96 -17.63
N ASP A 596 2.27 31.74 -17.47
CA ASP A 596 2.80 30.60 -18.18
C ASP A 596 2.59 30.79 -19.69
N LYS A 597 3.65 31.25 -20.39
CA LYS A 597 3.67 31.44 -21.84
C LYS A 597 3.96 30.13 -22.57
N THR A 598 4.43 29.13 -21.84
CA THR A 598 4.36 27.75 -22.27
C THR A 598 2.93 27.30 -22.04
N LEU A 599 2.08 27.40 -23.07
CA LEU A 599 1.00 26.42 -23.19
C LEU A 599 1.63 25.06 -22.88
N PRO A 600 1.10 24.24 -21.95
CA PRO A 600 1.57 22.88 -21.81
C PRO A 600 1.11 22.13 -23.06
N GLY A 601 1.84 22.30 -24.17
CA GLY A 601 2.26 21.15 -24.90
C GLY A 601 3.11 20.37 -23.92
N ALA A 602 2.45 19.59 -23.06
CA ALA A 602 3.06 18.47 -22.37
C ALA A 602 4.03 17.83 -23.35
N LEU A 603 5.21 17.41 -22.90
CA LEU A 603 6.02 16.47 -23.66
C LEU A 603 5.06 15.38 -24.14
N LYS A 604 4.64 15.44 -25.40
CA LYS A 604 3.79 14.42 -26.02
C LYS A 604 4.71 13.24 -26.21
N CYS A 605 4.96 12.50 -25.14
CA CYS A 605 5.25 11.08 -25.27
C CYS A 605 3.94 10.38 -25.60
N ASN A 606 3.35 10.73 -26.76
CA ASN A 606 2.18 10.04 -27.31
C ASN A 606 2.64 8.80 -28.09
N ASN A 607 3.48 7.98 -27.47
CA ASN A 607 3.68 6.60 -27.92
C ASN A 607 2.96 5.69 -26.94
N TYR A 608 1.66 5.94 -26.72
CA TYR A 608 0.84 4.96 -26.01
C TYR A 608 0.85 3.67 -26.82
N LEU A 609 1.15 2.55 -26.17
CA LEU A 609 0.99 1.23 -26.80
C LEU A 609 -0.49 0.94 -27.11
N PHE A 610 -1.40 1.45 -26.28
CA PHE A 610 -2.84 1.28 -26.40
C PHE A 610 -3.58 2.61 -26.26
N GLU A 611 -4.68 2.77 -26.99
CA GLU A 611 -5.63 3.87 -26.78
C GLU A 611 -7.01 3.33 -26.40
N LYS A 612 -7.69 4.00 -25.46
CA LYS A 612 -9.07 3.66 -25.11
C LYS A 612 -9.99 3.91 -26.31
N ALA A 613 -10.68 2.86 -26.74
CA ALA A 613 -11.75 2.90 -27.73
C ALA A 613 -13.12 2.86 -27.02
N ASP A 614 -13.87 3.96 -27.08
CA ASP A 614 -15.19 4.04 -26.45
C ASP A 614 -16.27 3.37 -27.33
N GLU A 615 -17.25 2.73 -26.67
CA GLU A 615 -18.49 2.22 -27.29
C GLU A 615 -18.32 1.17 -28.42
N LEU A 616 -17.35 0.25 -28.28
CA LEU A 616 -17.20 -0.86 -29.24
C LEU A 616 -18.32 -1.91 -29.10
N PHE A 617 -18.76 -2.21 -27.88
CA PHE A 617 -19.87 -3.11 -27.53
C PHE A 617 -20.38 -2.81 -26.11
N ASP A 618 -21.58 -3.28 -25.79
CA ASP A 618 -22.21 -3.11 -24.47
C ASP A 618 -22.22 -4.45 -23.71
N TYR A 619 -21.30 -4.60 -22.76
CA TYR A 619 -21.16 -5.79 -21.92
C TYR A 619 -20.71 -5.39 -20.51
N THR A 620 -21.45 -5.86 -19.52
CA THR A 620 -21.03 -5.83 -18.11
C THR A 620 -20.98 -7.26 -17.62
N HIS A 621 -19.81 -7.65 -17.09
CA HIS A 621 -19.64 -8.95 -16.47
C HIS A 621 -20.46 -9.03 -15.18
N GLU A 622 -21.23 -10.10 -15.03
CA GLU A 622 -21.94 -10.41 -13.78
C GLU A 622 -21.65 -11.85 -13.36
N GLN A 623 -21.42 -12.04 -12.07
CA GLN A 623 -21.27 -13.34 -11.44
C GLN A 623 -21.78 -13.27 -9.99
N SER A 624 -22.39 -14.36 -9.51
CA SER A 624 -22.74 -14.48 -8.09
C SER A 624 -21.54 -14.92 -7.28
N ASP A 625 -21.35 -14.31 -6.11
CA ASP A 625 -20.26 -14.65 -5.22
C ASP A 625 -20.44 -16.03 -4.56
N PHE A 626 -19.45 -16.90 -4.76
CA PHE A 626 -19.38 -18.24 -4.19
C PHE A 626 -18.17 -18.31 -3.27
N ILE A 627 -18.35 -18.78 -2.03
CA ILE A 627 -17.35 -18.66 -0.97
C ILE A 627 -16.67 -20.01 -0.73
N ASP A 628 -15.56 -20.25 -1.41
CA ASP A 628 -14.81 -21.52 -1.32
C ASP A 628 -14.35 -21.84 0.11
N PHE A 629 -14.01 -20.80 0.89
CA PHE A 629 -13.50 -20.91 2.25
C PHE A 629 -14.51 -21.48 3.26
N PHE A 630 -15.77 -21.70 2.87
CA PHE A 630 -16.81 -22.31 3.70
C PHE A 630 -17.07 -23.79 3.35
N LEU A 631 -16.23 -24.39 2.50
CA LEU A 631 -16.29 -25.81 2.16
C LEU A 631 -15.53 -26.65 3.22
N ASN A 632 -14.87 -27.74 2.83
CA ASN A 632 -14.13 -28.58 3.78
C ASN A 632 -12.69 -28.10 4.03
N GLN A 633 -12.10 -27.34 3.10
CA GLN A 633 -10.74 -26.81 3.18
C GLN A 633 -10.81 -25.28 3.39
N ASN A 634 -10.86 -24.85 4.64
CA ASN A 634 -11.23 -23.47 4.99
C ASN A 634 -10.06 -22.48 4.95
N ILE A 635 -8.83 -22.98 4.78
CA ILE A 635 -7.60 -22.17 4.76
C ILE A 635 -6.84 -22.26 3.42
N ILE A 636 -7.54 -22.57 2.33
CA ILE A 636 -6.97 -22.48 0.97
C ILE A 636 -6.47 -21.04 0.67
N PRO A 637 -5.45 -20.86 -0.19
CA PRO A 637 -4.78 -19.58 -0.36
C PRO A 637 -5.59 -18.52 -1.12
N HIS A 638 -6.46 -18.95 -2.02
CA HIS A 638 -7.37 -18.11 -2.81
C HIS A 638 -8.57 -18.95 -3.27
N LYS A 639 -9.56 -18.29 -3.90
CA LYS A 639 -10.71 -18.96 -4.50
C LYS A 639 -10.32 -19.61 -5.83
N PHE A 640 -10.92 -20.76 -6.11
CA PHE A 640 -10.92 -21.47 -7.39
C PHE A 640 -12.28 -21.34 -8.11
N SER A 641 -13.31 -20.80 -7.45
CA SER A 641 -14.53 -20.29 -8.08
C SER A 641 -14.32 -18.90 -8.69
N GLN A 642 -15.28 -18.44 -9.49
CA GLN A 642 -15.28 -17.11 -10.10
C GLN A 642 -14.11 -16.84 -11.03
N ILE A 643 -13.81 -17.83 -11.87
CA ILE A 643 -12.73 -17.82 -12.87
C ILE A 643 -13.07 -17.12 -14.18
N GLY A 644 -14.27 -16.55 -14.30
CA GLY A 644 -14.75 -15.87 -15.50
C GLY A 644 -14.74 -14.34 -15.40
N PRO A 645 -15.04 -13.63 -16.50
CA PRO A 645 -15.33 -14.18 -17.80
C PRO A 645 -14.04 -14.47 -18.57
N VAL A 646 -14.02 -15.57 -19.31
CA VAL A 646 -13.00 -15.80 -20.35
C VAL A 646 -13.49 -15.28 -21.69
N MET A 647 -12.56 -14.90 -22.56
CA MET A 647 -12.86 -14.35 -23.87
C MET A 647 -12.01 -15.02 -24.94
N SER A 648 -12.59 -15.22 -26.12
CA SER A 648 -11.87 -15.66 -27.31
C SER A 648 -12.40 -14.93 -28.54
N LYS A 649 -11.65 -14.98 -29.63
CA LYS A 649 -11.98 -14.30 -30.88
C LYS A 649 -11.81 -15.24 -32.08
N GLY A 650 -12.60 -15.00 -33.11
CA GLY A 650 -12.55 -15.74 -34.37
C GLY A 650 -13.77 -15.43 -35.23
N ASP A 651 -13.74 -15.81 -36.51
CA ASP A 651 -14.83 -15.57 -37.45
C ASP A 651 -15.93 -16.63 -37.28
N ILE A 652 -17.02 -16.32 -36.57
CA ILE A 652 -18.06 -17.31 -36.25
C ILE A 652 -19.12 -17.44 -37.36
N ASN A 653 -19.20 -16.44 -38.24
CA ASN A 653 -20.25 -16.32 -39.24
C ASN A 653 -19.75 -16.50 -40.69
N GLY A 654 -18.42 -16.65 -40.88
CA GLY A 654 -17.77 -16.87 -42.15
C GLY A 654 -17.63 -15.62 -43.04
N ASP A 655 -17.67 -14.41 -42.46
CA ASP A 655 -17.58 -13.14 -43.20
C ASP A 655 -16.15 -12.58 -43.35
N GLY A 656 -15.17 -13.28 -42.77
CA GLY A 656 -13.75 -12.93 -42.76
C GLY A 656 -13.36 -11.92 -41.69
N LEU A 657 -14.25 -11.57 -40.76
CA LEU A 657 -13.98 -10.65 -39.66
C LEU A 657 -13.92 -11.39 -38.32
N GLU A 658 -13.01 -10.96 -37.44
CA GLU A 658 -12.96 -11.51 -36.07
C GLU A 658 -14.15 -11.02 -35.24
N ASP A 659 -14.94 -11.97 -34.74
CA ASP A 659 -15.98 -11.81 -33.74
C ASP A 659 -15.41 -12.07 -32.33
N LEU A 660 -16.18 -11.70 -31.29
CA LEU A 660 -15.81 -11.89 -29.89
C LEU A 660 -16.81 -12.82 -29.19
N ILE A 661 -16.30 -13.84 -28.49
CA ILE A 661 -17.09 -14.71 -27.62
C ILE A 661 -16.67 -14.47 -26.17
N ILE A 662 -17.66 -14.33 -25.29
CA ILE A 662 -17.46 -14.22 -23.85
C ILE A 662 -18.12 -15.41 -23.17
N GLY A 663 -17.34 -16.13 -22.36
CA GLY A 663 -17.76 -17.37 -21.72
C GLY A 663 -18.84 -17.19 -20.66
N ALA A 664 -19.62 -18.25 -20.44
CA ALA A 664 -20.69 -18.31 -19.45
C ALA A 664 -20.15 -18.25 -18.01
N THR A 665 -20.91 -17.59 -17.15
CA THR A 665 -20.68 -17.52 -15.70
C THR A 665 -21.76 -18.31 -14.97
N ASN A 666 -21.74 -18.32 -13.63
CA ASN A 666 -22.81 -18.93 -12.86
C ASN A 666 -24.17 -18.20 -12.98
N THR A 667 -24.19 -16.98 -13.55
CA THR A 667 -25.40 -16.18 -13.78
C THR A 667 -25.68 -15.92 -15.26
N GLN A 668 -24.66 -15.70 -16.07
CA GLN A 668 -24.78 -15.30 -17.47
C GLN A 668 -24.47 -16.46 -18.44
N PRO A 669 -25.21 -16.59 -19.56
CA PRO A 669 -24.84 -17.55 -20.60
C PRO A 669 -23.61 -17.06 -21.40
N THR A 670 -23.09 -17.92 -22.27
CA THR A 670 -22.13 -17.51 -23.31
C THR A 670 -22.73 -16.39 -24.15
N ARG A 671 -21.97 -15.32 -24.42
CA ARG A 671 -22.41 -14.19 -25.26
C ARG A 671 -21.50 -14.05 -26.47
N VAL A 672 -22.09 -13.80 -27.64
CA VAL A 672 -21.36 -13.64 -28.89
C VAL A 672 -21.61 -12.24 -29.43
N PHE A 673 -20.53 -11.56 -29.81
CA PHE A 673 -20.52 -10.21 -30.35
C PHE A 673 -19.94 -10.27 -31.76
N VAL A 674 -20.82 -10.21 -32.76
CA VAL A 674 -20.44 -10.28 -34.17
C VAL A 674 -20.01 -8.90 -34.66
N LYS A 675 -18.92 -8.83 -35.42
CA LYS A 675 -18.39 -7.58 -35.93
C LYS A 675 -19.33 -6.98 -36.98
N ALA A 676 -19.61 -5.69 -36.83
CA ALA A 676 -20.49 -4.92 -37.69
C ALA A 676 -19.84 -3.56 -38.00
N GLY A 677 -18.97 -3.53 -39.02
CA GLY A 677 -18.15 -2.35 -39.32
C GLY A 677 -17.07 -2.14 -38.25
N SER A 678 -17.09 -1.00 -37.57
CA SER A 678 -16.14 -0.67 -36.49
C SER A 678 -16.66 -1.02 -35.08
N ARG A 679 -17.85 -1.63 -34.98
CA ARG A 679 -18.51 -1.99 -33.71
C ARG A 679 -18.80 -3.48 -33.68
N PHE A 680 -19.24 -3.98 -32.53
CA PHE A 680 -19.80 -5.32 -32.42
C PHE A 680 -21.28 -5.28 -32.05
N LYS A 681 -22.01 -6.28 -32.54
CA LYS A 681 -23.42 -6.49 -32.26
C LYS A 681 -23.60 -7.82 -31.55
N GLU A 682 -24.16 -7.77 -30.35
CA GLU A 682 -24.56 -8.97 -29.64
C GLU A 682 -25.54 -9.79 -30.50
N THR A 683 -25.26 -11.08 -30.63
CA THR A 683 -26.00 -12.00 -31.49
C THR A 683 -26.32 -13.28 -30.73
N PHE A 684 -27.60 -13.63 -30.70
CA PHE A 684 -28.05 -14.92 -30.18
C PHE A 684 -27.74 -16.02 -31.20
N ILE A 685 -27.12 -17.11 -30.75
CA ILE A 685 -26.74 -18.25 -31.59
C ILE A 685 -27.35 -19.52 -31.01
N ASP A 686 -28.20 -20.19 -31.80
CA ASP A 686 -28.86 -21.42 -31.37
C ASP A 686 -27.83 -22.51 -31.08
N GLY A 687 -27.94 -23.12 -29.91
CA GLY A 687 -27.04 -24.16 -29.40
C GLY A 687 -25.87 -23.64 -28.57
N LEU A 688 -25.51 -22.36 -28.69
CA LEU A 688 -24.36 -21.77 -28.02
C LEU A 688 -24.74 -20.83 -26.87
N THR A 689 -25.59 -19.82 -27.12
CA THR A 689 -25.87 -18.71 -26.18
C THR A 689 -26.94 -19.04 -25.12
N PHE A 690 -27.13 -20.32 -24.81
CA PHE A 690 -28.04 -20.76 -23.74
C PHE A 690 -27.32 -20.80 -22.39
N LYS A 691 -28.09 -20.73 -21.29
CA LYS A 691 -27.54 -20.90 -19.95
C LYS A 691 -26.90 -22.28 -19.79
N LYS A 692 -25.69 -22.32 -19.23
CA LYS A 692 -24.90 -23.53 -19.03
C LYS A 692 -25.10 -24.10 -17.62
N GLU A 693 -24.76 -25.38 -17.47
CA GLU A 693 -24.76 -26.10 -16.20
C GLU A 693 -23.46 -25.87 -15.36
N PHE A 694 -22.48 -25.17 -15.92
CA PHE A 694 -21.15 -24.91 -15.36
C PHE A 694 -20.63 -23.53 -15.80
N VAL A 695 -19.54 -23.09 -15.17
CA VAL A 695 -18.78 -21.89 -15.60
C VAL A 695 -17.78 -22.28 -16.68
N GLU A 696 -17.66 -21.46 -17.71
CA GLU A 696 -16.72 -21.68 -18.81
C GLU A 696 -15.35 -21.14 -18.40
N SER A 697 -14.35 -22.03 -18.37
CA SER A 697 -13.00 -21.73 -17.84
C SER A 697 -11.97 -21.38 -18.89
N ASP A 698 -12.18 -21.84 -20.13
CA ASP A 698 -11.45 -21.41 -21.32
C ASP A 698 -12.25 -21.84 -22.56
N LEU A 699 -11.97 -21.20 -23.70
CA LEU A 699 -12.62 -21.50 -24.97
C LEU A 699 -11.74 -21.17 -26.17
N ALA A 700 -11.77 -22.03 -27.19
CA ALA A 700 -10.97 -21.87 -28.40
C ALA A 700 -11.79 -22.13 -29.66
N LEU A 701 -11.63 -21.24 -30.64
CA LEU A 701 -12.26 -21.34 -31.96
C LEU A 701 -11.25 -21.89 -32.98
N PHE A 702 -11.69 -22.87 -33.77
CA PHE A 702 -10.97 -23.44 -34.90
C PHE A 702 -11.92 -24.34 -35.71
N ASP A 703 -11.60 -24.62 -36.97
CA ASP A 703 -12.31 -25.58 -37.81
C ASP A 703 -11.92 -27.01 -37.39
N ALA A 704 -12.78 -27.70 -36.63
CA ALA A 704 -12.45 -29.00 -36.05
C ALA A 704 -12.77 -30.16 -36.99
N ASP A 705 -13.71 -30.02 -37.92
CA ASP A 705 -14.08 -31.08 -38.86
C ASP A 705 -13.68 -30.80 -40.32
N ASN A 706 -12.90 -29.73 -40.54
CA ASN A 706 -12.33 -29.30 -41.81
C ASN A 706 -13.39 -28.99 -42.87
N ASP A 707 -14.55 -28.46 -42.46
CA ASP A 707 -15.66 -28.12 -43.34
C ASP A 707 -15.69 -26.65 -43.81
N GLY A 708 -14.79 -25.83 -43.25
CA GLY A 708 -14.56 -24.43 -43.61
C GLY A 708 -15.31 -23.41 -42.77
N ASP A 709 -16.06 -23.82 -41.74
CA ASP A 709 -16.53 -22.92 -40.69
C ASP A 709 -15.83 -23.18 -39.33
N ASN A 710 -15.87 -22.18 -38.44
CA ASN A 710 -15.20 -22.32 -37.15
C ASN A 710 -16.13 -22.99 -36.12
N ASP A 711 -15.63 -24.04 -35.50
CA ASP A 711 -16.19 -24.69 -34.33
C ASP A 711 -15.69 -24.06 -33.03
N LEU A 712 -16.19 -24.55 -31.89
CA LEU A 712 -15.82 -24.04 -30.58
C LEU A 712 -15.64 -25.15 -29.55
N VAL A 713 -14.45 -25.25 -28.97
CA VAL A 713 -14.24 -26.04 -27.75
C VAL A 713 -14.50 -25.16 -26.54
N ILE A 714 -15.29 -25.67 -25.59
CA ILE A 714 -15.58 -25.01 -24.31
C ILE A 714 -15.25 -25.96 -23.18
N LEU A 715 -14.45 -25.47 -22.23
CA LEU A 715 -14.13 -26.18 -21.01
C LEU A 715 -15.02 -25.74 -19.85
N ALA A 716 -15.54 -26.72 -19.12
CA ALA A 716 -16.08 -26.48 -17.79
C ALA A 716 -14.94 -26.34 -16.76
N GLY A 717 -15.05 -25.35 -15.88
CA GLY A 717 -14.16 -25.23 -14.73
C GLY A 717 -14.79 -24.45 -13.60
N GLY A 718 -13.97 -24.14 -12.60
CA GLY A 718 -14.38 -23.43 -11.39
C GLY A 718 -14.42 -24.34 -10.17
N TYR A 719 -15.12 -23.89 -9.15
CA TYR A 719 -15.28 -24.59 -7.87
C TYR A 719 -16.72 -24.50 -7.35
N GLU A 720 -17.65 -23.95 -8.11
CA GLU A 720 -19.01 -23.68 -7.68
C GLU A 720 -19.91 -24.93 -7.76
N ASN A 721 -19.63 -25.86 -8.67
CA ASN A 721 -20.44 -27.05 -8.84
C ASN A 721 -20.20 -28.05 -7.70
N SER A 722 -21.27 -28.75 -7.33
CA SER A 722 -21.28 -29.64 -6.17
C SER A 722 -20.55 -30.96 -6.39
N GLN A 723 -20.52 -31.44 -7.64
CA GLN A 723 -19.90 -32.71 -8.01
C GLN A 723 -18.92 -32.51 -9.16
N GLU A 724 -17.82 -33.28 -9.13
CA GLU A 724 -16.79 -33.24 -10.18
C GLU A 724 -17.36 -33.65 -11.55
N ALA A 725 -18.36 -34.54 -11.56
CA ALA A 725 -19.08 -34.98 -12.76
C ALA A 725 -19.83 -33.85 -13.50
N ASP A 726 -20.05 -32.70 -12.85
CA ASP A 726 -20.73 -31.56 -13.46
C ASP A 726 -19.79 -30.71 -14.34
N TYR A 727 -18.48 -30.97 -14.30
CA TYR A 727 -17.47 -30.26 -15.13
C TYR A 727 -17.16 -31.02 -16.42
N GLN A 728 -18.20 -31.40 -17.18
CA GLN A 728 -18.03 -32.05 -18.48
C GLN A 728 -17.58 -31.03 -19.55
N HIS A 729 -16.62 -31.42 -20.38
CA HIS A 729 -16.10 -30.58 -21.49
C HIS A 729 -16.78 -30.92 -22.82
N PHE A 730 -16.91 -29.93 -23.71
CA PHE A 730 -17.68 -30.06 -24.94
C PHE A 730 -16.99 -29.39 -26.14
N ILE A 731 -17.12 -30.02 -27.30
CA ILE A 731 -16.95 -29.40 -28.61
C ILE A 731 -18.34 -28.99 -29.13
N TYR A 732 -18.44 -27.83 -29.76
CA TYR A 732 -19.66 -27.32 -30.39
C TYR A 732 -19.38 -27.19 -31.88
N TYR A 733 -19.98 -28.07 -32.68
CA TYR A 733 -19.85 -28.03 -34.13
C TYR A 733 -20.78 -27.00 -34.72
N ASN A 734 -20.27 -26.14 -35.60
CA ASN A 734 -21.06 -25.15 -36.31
C ASN A 734 -21.71 -25.82 -37.54
N GLU A 735 -23.04 -25.84 -37.56
CA GLU A 735 -23.83 -26.44 -38.63
C GLU A 735 -24.62 -25.33 -39.33
N ASN A 736 -23.93 -24.48 -40.11
CA ASN A 736 -24.50 -23.30 -40.79
C ASN A 736 -25.08 -22.24 -39.82
N GLY A 737 -24.31 -21.82 -38.83
CA GLY A 737 -24.70 -20.80 -37.85
C GLY A 737 -25.55 -21.33 -36.69
N ARG A 738 -25.64 -22.66 -36.55
CA ARG A 738 -26.29 -23.36 -35.44
C ARG A 738 -25.29 -24.32 -34.81
N PHE A 739 -25.10 -24.27 -33.51
CA PHE A 739 -24.10 -25.10 -32.85
C PHE A 739 -24.68 -26.39 -32.27
N ARG A 740 -24.08 -27.53 -32.61
CA ARG A 740 -24.39 -28.84 -32.01
C ARG A 740 -23.31 -29.22 -31.02
N ARG A 741 -23.67 -29.30 -29.72
CA ARG A 741 -22.74 -29.73 -28.66
C ARG A 741 -22.52 -31.25 -28.64
N GLU A 742 -21.28 -31.67 -28.41
CA GLU A 742 -20.86 -33.06 -28.21
C GLU A 742 -19.82 -33.13 -27.08
N SER A 743 -19.93 -34.15 -26.22
CA SER A 743 -19.00 -34.31 -25.09
C SER A 743 -17.65 -34.83 -25.57
N LEU A 744 -16.57 -34.24 -25.07
CA LEU A 744 -15.22 -34.74 -25.30
C LEU A 744 -15.02 -36.11 -24.61
N PRO A 745 -14.23 -37.02 -25.18
CA PRO A 745 -14.08 -38.41 -24.72
C PRO A 745 -13.12 -38.54 -23.52
N ILE A 746 -13.26 -37.67 -22.53
CA ILE A 746 -12.44 -37.61 -21.30
C ILE A 746 -13.33 -37.51 -20.07
N PRO A 747 -12.83 -37.88 -18.87
CA PRO A 747 -13.55 -37.64 -17.63
C PRO A 747 -13.90 -36.16 -17.44
N ALA A 748 -14.95 -35.89 -16.66
CA ALA A 748 -15.27 -34.55 -16.19
C ALA A 748 -14.33 -34.16 -15.03
N PHE A 749 -13.77 -32.96 -15.08
CA PHE A 749 -12.93 -32.38 -14.02
C PHE A 749 -12.88 -30.85 -14.16
N PRO A 750 -12.52 -30.09 -13.12
CA PRO A 750 -12.33 -28.65 -13.26
C PRO A 750 -11.10 -28.34 -14.13
N ALA A 751 -11.32 -27.91 -15.38
CA ALA A 751 -10.24 -27.54 -16.29
C ALA A 751 -9.96 -26.03 -16.28
N ALA A 752 -8.78 -25.62 -16.74
CA ALA A 752 -8.37 -24.22 -16.80
C ALA A 752 -7.97 -23.71 -18.19
N VAL A 753 -7.51 -24.59 -19.09
CA VAL A 753 -6.92 -24.14 -20.35
C VAL A 753 -7.18 -25.13 -21.48
N VAL A 754 -7.51 -24.61 -22.68
CA VAL A 754 -7.54 -25.36 -23.94
C VAL A 754 -6.61 -24.71 -24.97
N ARG A 755 -5.74 -25.50 -25.62
CA ARG A 755 -4.85 -25.02 -26.68
C ARG A 755 -4.94 -25.91 -27.92
N PRO A 756 -5.58 -25.45 -29.01
CA PRO A 756 -5.60 -26.18 -30.27
C PRO A 756 -4.24 -26.12 -30.99
N CYS A 757 -3.85 -27.21 -31.65
CA CYS A 757 -2.66 -27.32 -32.50
C CYS A 757 -2.72 -28.60 -33.33
N ASP A 758 -2.41 -28.56 -34.62
CA ASP A 758 -2.11 -29.74 -35.44
C ASP A 758 -0.68 -30.21 -35.09
N PHE A 759 -0.56 -31.02 -34.02
CA PHE A 759 0.76 -31.35 -33.46
C PHE A 759 1.43 -32.52 -34.17
N ASP A 760 0.66 -33.36 -34.86
CA ASP A 760 1.16 -34.51 -35.63
C ASP A 760 1.25 -34.24 -37.14
N LYS A 761 0.79 -33.07 -37.59
CA LYS A 761 0.86 -32.56 -38.97
C LYS A 761 0.04 -33.41 -39.95
N ASP A 762 -1.04 -34.01 -39.47
CA ASP A 762 -1.96 -34.75 -40.33
C ASP A 762 -3.01 -33.87 -41.01
N GLY A 763 -3.12 -32.60 -40.58
CA GLY A 763 -4.00 -31.58 -41.11
C GLY A 763 -5.33 -31.42 -40.35
N ASP A 764 -5.56 -32.23 -39.32
CA ASP A 764 -6.64 -32.05 -38.35
C ASP A 764 -6.11 -31.29 -37.12
N THR A 765 -6.88 -30.32 -36.61
CA THR A 765 -6.45 -29.59 -35.40
C THR A 765 -6.75 -30.42 -34.15
N ASP A 766 -5.72 -30.80 -33.41
CA ASP A 766 -5.81 -31.47 -32.11
C ASP A 766 -5.97 -30.48 -30.95
N ILE A 767 -6.17 -30.99 -29.74
CA ILE A 767 -6.33 -30.13 -28.55
C ILE A 767 -5.57 -30.64 -27.32
N PHE A 768 -4.93 -29.72 -26.60
CA PHE A 768 -4.51 -29.89 -25.21
C PHE A 768 -5.54 -29.29 -24.24
N ILE A 769 -5.80 -29.97 -23.12
CA ILE A 769 -6.71 -29.56 -22.05
C ILE A 769 -5.99 -29.69 -20.70
N GLY A 770 -5.77 -28.56 -20.01
CA GLY A 770 -5.12 -28.53 -18.69
C GLY A 770 -6.09 -28.60 -17.52
N ALA A 771 -5.82 -29.49 -16.56
CA ALA A 771 -6.58 -29.63 -15.32
C ALA A 771 -6.16 -28.59 -14.27
N ARG A 772 -7.13 -27.99 -13.57
CA ARG A 772 -6.88 -26.87 -12.66
C ARG A 772 -6.62 -27.30 -11.21
N VAL A 773 -7.61 -27.92 -10.59
CA VAL A 773 -7.60 -28.38 -9.19
C VAL A 773 -8.64 -29.47 -9.02
N LYS A 774 -8.34 -30.48 -8.22
CA LYS A 774 -9.28 -31.55 -7.89
C LYS A 774 -10.25 -31.08 -6.81
N LYS A 775 -11.55 -31.30 -7.01
CA LYS A 775 -12.60 -30.72 -6.16
C LYS A 775 -12.46 -31.19 -4.71
N GLY A 776 -12.28 -30.25 -3.77
CA GLY A 776 -12.16 -30.53 -2.33
C GLY A 776 -10.81 -31.11 -1.92
N MET A 777 -9.80 -31.11 -2.80
CA MET A 777 -8.52 -31.77 -2.57
C MET A 777 -7.31 -30.90 -2.90
N PHE A 778 -7.40 -29.56 -2.74
CA PHE A 778 -6.23 -28.68 -2.92
C PHE A 778 -5.06 -29.19 -2.05
N PRO A 779 -3.81 -29.23 -2.59
CA PRO A 779 -3.34 -28.75 -3.90
C PRO A 779 -3.27 -29.83 -5.00
N LEU A 780 -4.01 -30.94 -4.88
CA LEU A 780 -4.04 -31.96 -5.93
C LEU A 780 -4.85 -31.50 -7.13
N ALA A 781 -4.50 -32.02 -8.31
CA ALA A 781 -5.21 -31.80 -9.57
C ALA A 781 -5.53 -33.15 -10.24
N ASP A 782 -6.54 -33.13 -11.09
CA ASP A 782 -6.82 -34.24 -12.01
C ASP A 782 -5.80 -34.28 -13.15
N ASN A 783 -5.85 -35.32 -13.98
CA ASN A 783 -4.94 -35.42 -15.12
C ASN A 783 -5.36 -34.45 -16.24
N SER A 784 -4.36 -33.84 -16.88
CA SER A 784 -4.52 -33.06 -18.12
C SER A 784 -4.55 -34.00 -19.33
N TRP A 785 -5.07 -33.53 -20.46
CA TRP A 785 -5.34 -34.38 -21.62
C TRP A 785 -4.83 -33.80 -22.95
N ILE A 786 -4.24 -34.63 -23.80
CA ILE A 786 -4.05 -34.36 -25.24
C ILE A 786 -5.02 -35.22 -26.02
N LEU A 787 -5.85 -34.64 -26.89
CA LEU A 787 -6.82 -35.36 -27.70
C LEU A 787 -6.49 -35.22 -29.18
N VAL A 788 -6.34 -36.36 -29.84
CA VAL A 788 -6.09 -36.45 -31.29
C VAL A 788 -7.42 -36.31 -32.01
N ASN A 789 -7.46 -35.45 -33.02
CA ASN A 789 -8.58 -35.27 -33.92
C ASN A 789 -8.45 -36.23 -35.12
N ASP A 790 -9.59 -36.63 -35.69
CA ASP A 790 -9.66 -37.49 -36.88
C ASP A 790 -10.92 -37.08 -37.62
N ASN A 791 -10.78 -36.04 -38.45
CA ASN A 791 -11.84 -35.38 -39.21
C ASN A 791 -13.07 -35.07 -38.33
N GLY A 792 -12.85 -34.28 -37.28
CA GLY A 792 -13.90 -33.87 -36.33
C GLY A 792 -14.23 -34.91 -35.27
N LYS A 793 -13.42 -35.95 -35.06
CA LYS A 793 -13.64 -36.95 -34.00
C LYS A 793 -12.46 -37.07 -33.05
N PHE A 794 -12.55 -36.35 -31.95
CA PHE A 794 -11.57 -36.43 -30.86
C PHE A 794 -11.49 -37.81 -30.22
N LYS A 795 -10.28 -38.26 -29.89
CA LYS A 795 -9.99 -39.51 -29.17
C LYS A 795 -8.85 -39.32 -28.18
N ALA A 796 -8.93 -40.02 -27.05
CA ALA A 796 -7.80 -40.19 -26.14
C ALA A 796 -6.99 -41.43 -26.53
N GLY A 797 -5.71 -41.24 -26.86
CA GLY A 797 -4.71 -42.26 -27.15
C GLY A 797 -3.93 -42.71 -25.91
N THR A 798 -2.75 -43.31 -26.14
CA THR A 798 -1.94 -43.92 -25.06
C THR A 798 -1.13 -42.90 -24.26
N PHE A 799 -0.73 -41.79 -24.87
CA PHE A 799 0.01 -40.68 -24.26
C PHE A 799 -0.89 -39.51 -23.84
N SER A 800 -2.20 -39.65 -24.04
CA SER A 800 -3.17 -38.58 -23.85
C SER A 800 -3.33 -38.13 -22.41
N GLU A 801 -3.13 -39.00 -21.43
CA GLU A 801 -3.35 -38.69 -20.01
C GLU A 801 -2.04 -38.24 -19.34
N LEU A 802 -2.01 -37.00 -18.83
CA LEU A 802 -0.81 -36.34 -18.33
C LEU A 802 -1.00 -35.85 -16.89
N ASN A 803 -0.21 -36.37 -15.95
CA ASN A 803 -0.18 -35.84 -14.58
C ASN A 803 0.75 -34.62 -14.51
N LEU A 804 0.21 -33.44 -14.76
CA LEU A 804 0.98 -32.19 -14.77
C LEU A 804 0.87 -31.41 -13.45
N GLY A 805 -0.11 -31.68 -12.60
CA GLY A 805 -0.45 -30.86 -11.43
C GLY A 805 -1.42 -29.74 -11.79
N MET A 806 -1.43 -28.65 -11.01
CA MET A 806 -2.39 -27.55 -11.18
C MET A 806 -1.98 -26.65 -12.36
N VAL A 807 -2.55 -26.90 -13.53
CA VAL A 807 -2.30 -26.12 -14.76
C VAL A 807 -3.10 -24.82 -14.73
N THR A 808 -2.46 -23.74 -15.18
CA THR A 808 -3.06 -22.40 -15.31
C THR A 808 -3.01 -21.87 -16.74
N ASP A 809 -1.97 -22.21 -17.49
CA ASP A 809 -1.81 -21.80 -18.88
C ASP A 809 -0.85 -22.74 -19.64
N ALA A 810 -0.88 -22.69 -20.96
CA ALA A 810 0.05 -23.43 -21.82
C ALA A 810 0.24 -22.73 -23.17
N VAL A 811 1.39 -22.97 -23.80
CA VAL A 811 1.69 -22.46 -25.14
C VAL A 811 2.39 -23.53 -25.98
N TRP A 812 1.95 -23.66 -27.24
CA TRP A 812 2.62 -24.49 -28.26
C TRP A 812 3.81 -23.72 -28.84
N SER A 813 4.97 -24.36 -28.94
CA SER A 813 6.20 -23.77 -29.44
C SER A 813 7.18 -24.84 -29.90
N ASP A 814 7.95 -24.59 -30.97
CA ASP A 814 9.06 -25.47 -31.39
C ASP A 814 10.34 -25.01 -30.67
N PHE A 815 10.45 -25.31 -29.38
CA PHE A 815 11.49 -24.72 -28.52
C PHE A 815 12.91 -25.15 -28.90
N ASP A 816 13.06 -26.27 -29.61
CA ASP A 816 14.36 -26.80 -30.05
C ASP A 816 14.59 -26.81 -31.57
N LYS A 817 13.68 -26.17 -32.32
CA LYS A 817 13.75 -26.00 -33.78
C LYS A 817 13.87 -27.34 -34.52
N ASP A 818 13.28 -28.41 -33.99
CA ASP A 818 13.25 -29.71 -34.68
C ASP A 818 12.10 -29.82 -35.69
N GLY A 819 11.25 -28.79 -35.74
CA GLY A 819 10.12 -28.63 -36.62
C GLY A 819 8.82 -29.13 -36.03
N TRP A 820 8.80 -29.78 -34.86
CA TRP A 820 7.59 -30.26 -34.21
C TRP A 820 7.15 -29.32 -33.10
N PRO A 821 5.85 -28.98 -33.02
CA PRO A 821 5.36 -28.14 -31.92
C PRO A 821 5.37 -28.94 -30.62
N ASP A 822 6.10 -28.42 -29.65
CA ASP A 822 6.16 -28.87 -28.26
C ASP A 822 5.20 -28.05 -27.38
N LEU A 823 4.98 -28.50 -26.14
CA LEU A 823 4.09 -27.82 -25.21
C LEU A 823 4.82 -27.34 -23.96
N LEU A 824 4.75 -26.05 -23.68
CA LEU A 824 5.18 -25.48 -22.41
C LEU A 824 3.96 -25.19 -21.54
N VAL A 825 4.00 -25.61 -20.28
CA VAL A 825 2.84 -25.55 -19.37
C VAL A 825 3.18 -24.80 -18.09
N ALA A 826 2.44 -23.72 -17.84
CA ALA A 826 2.48 -22.93 -16.61
C ALA A 826 1.57 -23.57 -15.54
N ARG A 827 2.07 -23.60 -14.30
CA ARG A 827 1.45 -24.35 -13.20
C ARG A 827 1.62 -23.65 -11.87
N GLU A 828 0.65 -23.80 -10.98
CA GLU A 828 0.80 -23.34 -9.60
C GLU A 828 1.56 -24.34 -8.74
N TRP A 829 2.32 -23.80 -7.76
CA TRP A 829 3.12 -24.58 -6.81
C TRP A 829 4.12 -25.54 -7.49
N ASN A 830 4.58 -25.17 -8.68
CA ASN A 830 5.43 -26.02 -9.51
C ASN A 830 6.28 -25.19 -10.48
N SER A 831 7.21 -25.84 -11.19
CA SER A 831 7.95 -25.21 -12.29
C SER A 831 7.10 -25.13 -13.56
N ILE A 832 7.55 -24.34 -14.53
CA ILE A 832 7.14 -24.53 -15.92
C ILE A 832 7.69 -25.89 -16.39
N ILE A 833 6.88 -26.65 -17.13
CA ILE A 833 7.28 -27.96 -17.69
C ILE A 833 7.22 -27.90 -19.21
N VAL A 834 8.19 -28.56 -19.85
CA VAL A 834 8.26 -28.71 -21.30
C VAL A 834 7.93 -30.17 -21.65
N LEU A 835 6.90 -30.37 -22.46
CA LEU A 835 6.54 -31.66 -23.03
C LEU A 835 7.02 -31.67 -24.47
N LYS A 836 8.08 -32.44 -24.73
CA LYS A 836 8.63 -32.58 -26.07
C LYS A 836 7.78 -33.55 -26.90
N ASN A 837 7.42 -33.13 -28.10
CA ASN A 837 6.74 -33.89 -29.13
C ASN A 837 7.76 -34.73 -29.93
N TYR A 838 7.58 -36.04 -29.97
CA TYR A 838 8.42 -36.94 -30.77
C TYR A 838 7.71 -37.36 -32.04
N ASN A 839 7.71 -36.48 -33.03
CA ASN A 839 7.17 -36.70 -34.37
C ASN A 839 5.65 -36.97 -34.45
N GLY A 840 4.86 -36.36 -33.56
CA GLY A 840 3.40 -36.51 -33.53
C GLY A 840 2.90 -37.74 -32.78
N ASP A 841 3.78 -38.66 -32.40
CA ASP A 841 3.37 -39.97 -31.85
C ASP A 841 3.47 -40.07 -30.32
N ASP A 842 4.17 -39.15 -29.66
CA ASP A 842 4.42 -39.20 -28.21
C ASP A 842 4.79 -37.83 -27.63
N PHE A 843 4.38 -37.60 -26.37
CA PHE A 843 4.79 -36.44 -25.58
C PHE A 843 5.50 -36.88 -24.31
N THR A 844 6.76 -36.46 -24.15
CA THR A 844 7.53 -36.76 -22.95
C THR A 844 7.98 -35.48 -22.27
N ALA A 845 7.76 -35.40 -20.96
CA ALA A 845 8.33 -34.36 -20.13
C ALA A 845 9.87 -34.39 -20.21
N VAL A 846 10.47 -33.34 -20.76
CA VAL A 846 11.92 -33.20 -20.82
C VAL A 846 12.41 -32.39 -19.63
N LYS A 847 13.47 -32.90 -19.00
CA LYS A 847 14.10 -32.21 -17.87
C LYS A 847 14.96 -31.07 -18.38
N VAL A 848 14.40 -29.87 -18.33
CA VAL A 848 15.12 -28.63 -18.60
C VAL A 848 15.53 -28.05 -17.25
N SER A 849 16.77 -28.30 -16.83
CA SER A 849 17.25 -27.88 -15.50
C SER A 849 17.06 -26.38 -15.26
N ASP A 850 17.18 -25.57 -16.30
CA ASP A 850 17.05 -24.11 -16.22
C ASP A 850 15.61 -23.67 -15.91
N MET A 851 14.60 -24.47 -16.28
CA MET A 851 13.20 -24.24 -15.92
C MET A 851 12.79 -24.92 -14.61
N GLU A 852 13.26 -26.16 -14.38
CA GLU A 852 12.92 -26.93 -13.16
C GLU A 852 13.43 -26.25 -11.87
N ASN A 853 14.41 -25.35 -11.97
CA ASN A 853 14.90 -24.59 -10.82
C ASN A 853 13.96 -23.48 -10.35
N TYR A 854 12.95 -23.07 -11.14
CA TYR A 854 12.04 -21.98 -10.80
C TYR A 854 10.63 -22.50 -10.53
N HIS A 855 10.32 -22.74 -9.26
CA HIS A 855 8.99 -23.12 -8.80
C HIS A 855 8.21 -21.86 -8.40
N GLY A 856 7.06 -21.67 -9.06
CA GLY A 856 6.25 -20.46 -8.95
C GLY A 856 4.78 -20.75 -8.71
N ILE A 857 4.01 -19.67 -8.61
CA ILE A 857 2.55 -19.68 -8.75
C ILE A 857 2.28 -19.06 -10.11
N TRP A 858 2.64 -19.79 -11.16
CA TRP A 858 2.57 -19.30 -12.54
C TRP A 858 1.11 -19.21 -12.98
N TYR A 859 0.74 -18.10 -13.60
CA TYR A 859 -0.63 -17.83 -14.07
C TYR A 859 -0.74 -17.74 -15.60
N SER A 860 0.35 -17.39 -16.29
CA SER A 860 0.33 -17.25 -17.75
C SER A 860 1.68 -17.54 -18.39
N ILE A 861 1.65 -17.94 -19.66
CA ILE A 861 2.85 -18.08 -20.50
C ILE A 861 2.51 -17.76 -21.96
N ILE A 862 3.37 -16.99 -22.61
CA ILE A 862 3.28 -16.71 -24.05
C ILE A 862 4.65 -16.91 -24.69
N ALA A 863 4.67 -17.36 -25.95
CA ALA A 863 5.86 -17.58 -26.75
C ALA A 863 6.01 -16.52 -27.85
N GLY A 864 7.24 -16.21 -28.23
CA GLY A 864 7.58 -15.43 -29.41
C GLY A 864 9.05 -15.06 -29.45
N ASP A 865 9.57 -14.81 -30.65
CA ASP A 865 10.95 -14.35 -30.88
C ASP A 865 11.11 -12.87 -30.46
N PHE A 866 11.37 -12.62 -29.16
CA PHE A 866 11.37 -11.27 -28.59
C PHE A 866 12.68 -10.53 -28.85
N ASP A 867 13.80 -11.24 -29.04
CA ASP A 867 15.09 -10.66 -29.40
C ASP A 867 15.44 -10.72 -30.90
N ASN A 868 14.61 -11.36 -31.72
CA ASN A 868 14.74 -11.53 -33.17
C ASN A 868 15.94 -12.40 -33.58
N ASP A 869 16.30 -13.41 -32.78
CA ASP A 869 17.35 -14.38 -33.11
C ASP A 869 16.84 -15.62 -33.89
N GLY A 870 15.52 -15.77 -33.94
CA GLY A 870 14.79 -16.78 -34.69
C GLY A 870 14.41 -18.04 -33.93
N ASP A 871 14.67 -18.19 -32.62
CA ASP A 871 13.89 -19.10 -31.75
C ASP A 871 12.81 -18.37 -30.96
N ASP A 872 11.87 -19.14 -30.43
CA ASP A 872 10.86 -18.61 -29.55
C ASP A 872 11.42 -18.46 -28.12
N ASP A 873 11.34 -17.23 -27.63
CA ASP A 873 11.45 -16.85 -26.22
C ASP A 873 10.09 -16.94 -25.53
N TYR A 874 10.05 -16.73 -24.20
CA TYR A 874 8.81 -16.80 -23.44
C TYR A 874 8.67 -15.64 -22.46
N ILE A 875 7.43 -15.20 -22.22
CA ILE A 875 7.08 -14.34 -21.09
C ILE A 875 6.15 -15.13 -20.17
N ALA A 876 6.53 -15.28 -18.90
CA ALA A 876 5.78 -16.03 -17.90
C ALA A 876 5.31 -15.10 -16.77
N GLY A 877 3.98 -15.03 -16.59
CA GLY A 877 3.34 -14.31 -15.50
C GLY A 877 3.23 -15.16 -14.25
N ASN A 878 3.61 -14.61 -13.10
CA ASN A 878 3.57 -15.27 -11.79
C ASN A 878 2.72 -14.43 -10.81
N LEU A 879 2.64 -14.82 -9.53
CA LEU A 879 1.89 -14.10 -8.49
C LEU A 879 2.27 -12.60 -8.39
N GLY A 880 3.48 -12.24 -8.80
CA GLY A 880 4.05 -10.91 -8.59
C GLY A 880 4.68 -10.79 -7.22
N GLU A 881 5.23 -9.61 -6.91
CA GLU A 881 6.10 -9.42 -5.74
C GLU A 881 5.47 -8.58 -4.63
N ASN A 882 4.28 -8.02 -4.85
CA ASN A 882 3.55 -7.27 -3.82
C ASN A 882 2.82 -8.21 -2.86
N HIS A 883 3.58 -9.05 -2.14
CA HIS A 883 3.07 -9.96 -1.12
C HIS A 883 3.97 -9.98 0.13
N ARG A 884 3.41 -10.39 1.27
CA ARG A 884 4.04 -10.37 2.61
C ARG A 884 5.15 -11.42 2.87
N PHE A 885 5.59 -12.16 1.86
CA PHE A 885 6.44 -13.36 2.05
C PHE A 885 7.85 -13.12 1.54
N THR A 886 8.86 -13.53 2.30
CA THR A 886 10.25 -13.57 1.80
C THR A 886 10.49 -14.91 1.13
N ILE A 887 10.47 -14.93 -0.21
CA ILE A 887 10.56 -16.15 -1.02
C ILE A 887 11.93 -16.24 -1.71
N SER A 888 12.57 -17.39 -1.58
CA SER A 888 13.84 -17.74 -2.24
C SER A 888 14.10 -19.23 -2.14
N ASP A 889 15.16 -19.74 -2.79
CA ASP A 889 15.61 -21.15 -2.62
C ASP A 889 15.85 -21.55 -1.16
N LYS A 890 16.32 -20.59 -0.35
CA LYS A 890 16.62 -20.82 1.07
C LYS A 890 15.37 -20.77 1.94
N TYR A 891 14.38 -19.97 1.53
CA TYR A 891 13.18 -19.66 2.28
C TYR A 891 11.97 -19.80 1.36
N PRO A 892 11.64 -21.02 0.90
CA PRO A 892 10.53 -21.21 0.00
C PRO A 892 9.19 -21.05 0.73
N LEU A 893 8.18 -20.58 0.00
CA LEU A 893 6.80 -20.80 0.41
C LEU A 893 6.46 -22.27 0.16
N SER A 894 5.73 -22.92 1.07
CA SER A 894 5.41 -24.34 0.92
C SER A 894 3.95 -24.65 1.23
N VAL A 895 3.43 -25.70 0.63
CA VAL A 895 2.13 -26.28 0.99
C VAL A 895 2.30 -27.75 1.34
N TYR A 896 1.96 -28.07 2.58
CA TYR A 896 1.88 -29.43 3.07
C TYR A 896 0.47 -29.95 2.86
N HIS A 897 0.34 -31.15 2.28
CA HIS A 897 -0.94 -31.75 1.94
C HIS A 897 -1.02 -33.15 2.55
N VAL A 898 -1.43 -33.18 3.82
CA VAL A 898 -1.48 -34.38 4.67
C VAL A 898 -2.86 -34.48 5.30
N ASP A 899 -3.37 -35.68 5.49
CA ASP A 899 -4.52 -35.95 6.37
C ASP A 899 -4.03 -35.97 7.82
N PHE A 900 -3.99 -34.80 8.48
CA PHE A 900 -3.37 -34.67 9.80
C PHE A 900 -4.25 -35.28 10.90
N ASP A 901 -5.58 -35.22 10.74
CA ASP A 901 -6.54 -35.71 11.73
C ASP A 901 -7.03 -37.15 11.46
N LEU A 902 -6.56 -37.76 10.37
CA LEU A 902 -6.84 -39.13 9.92
C LEU A 902 -8.33 -39.33 9.59
N ASN A 903 -8.99 -38.31 9.05
CA ASN A 903 -10.41 -38.35 8.67
C ASN A 903 -10.65 -38.81 7.21
N GLY A 904 -9.58 -39.02 6.43
CA GLY A 904 -9.62 -39.41 5.02
C GLY A 904 -9.63 -38.25 4.03
N SER A 905 -9.59 -37.00 4.51
CA SER A 905 -9.49 -35.78 3.71
C SER A 905 -8.10 -35.17 3.87
N ILE A 906 -7.64 -34.45 2.85
CA ILE A 906 -6.35 -33.73 2.91
C ILE A 906 -6.56 -32.37 3.58
N ASP A 907 -5.71 -32.07 4.55
CA ASP A 907 -5.66 -30.81 5.26
C ASP A 907 -4.48 -29.96 4.76
N PRO A 908 -4.67 -29.09 3.74
CA PRO A 908 -3.60 -28.27 3.23
C PRO A 908 -3.20 -27.22 4.26
N VAL A 909 -1.89 -27.15 4.55
CA VAL A 909 -1.31 -26.11 5.41
C VAL A 909 -0.19 -25.41 4.65
N VAL A 910 -0.40 -24.13 4.37
CA VAL A 910 0.62 -23.29 3.74
C VAL A 910 1.57 -22.74 4.81
N THR A 911 2.87 -22.80 4.56
CA THR A 911 3.93 -22.30 5.42
C THR A 911 4.84 -21.31 4.69
N ALA A 912 5.39 -20.35 5.42
CA ALA A 912 6.45 -19.49 4.94
C ALA A 912 7.48 -19.24 6.05
N TYR A 913 8.55 -18.53 5.71
CA TYR A 913 9.63 -18.25 6.66
C TYR A 913 9.51 -16.85 7.24
N TRP A 914 9.66 -16.74 8.56
CA TRP A 914 9.74 -15.46 9.28
C TRP A 914 10.79 -15.49 10.37
N LYS A 915 11.21 -14.30 10.82
CA LYS A 915 12.15 -14.13 11.92
C LYS A 915 11.52 -14.58 13.25
N ASP A 916 12.24 -15.41 13.98
CA ASP A 916 12.00 -15.69 15.39
C ASP A 916 12.51 -14.55 16.29
N THR A 917 12.39 -14.71 17.61
CA THR A 917 12.86 -13.72 18.62
C THR A 917 14.37 -13.49 18.64
N LYS A 918 15.13 -14.23 17.83
CA LYS A 918 16.60 -14.15 17.70
C LYS A 918 17.00 -13.82 16.25
N ASP A 919 16.09 -13.23 15.48
CA ASP A 919 16.27 -12.88 14.07
C ASP A 919 16.62 -14.05 13.14
N ARG A 920 16.31 -15.29 13.55
CA ARG A 920 16.52 -16.47 12.71
C ARG A 920 15.27 -16.76 11.92
N MET A 921 15.39 -16.91 10.61
CA MET A 921 14.29 -17.35 9.75
C MET A 921 13.91 -18.79 10.08
N ARG A 922 12.64 -19.03 10.39
CA ARG A 922 12.04 -20.33 10.72
C ARG A 922 10.74 -20.50 9.94
N GLU A 923 10.38 -21.75 9.66
CA GLU A 923 9.17 -22.11 8.93
C GLU A 923 7.95 -22.13 9.85
N TYR A 924 6.94 -21.34 9.51
CA TYR A 924 5.71 -21.19 10.27
C TYR A 924 4.48 -21.28 9.35
N PRO A 925 3.31 -21.72 9.85
CA PRO A 925 2.05 -21.58 9.14
C PRO A 925 1.73 -20.11 8.79
N VAL A 926 1.19 -19.89 7.60
CA VAL A 926 0.80 -18.53 7.16
C VAL A 926 -0.48 -18.04 7.84
N ASN A 927 -1.33 -18.98 8.28
CA ASN A 927 -2.62 -18.75 8.91
C ASN A 927 -2.50 -18.39 10.39
N TYR A 928 -3.53 -17.72 10.90
CA TYR A 928 -3.67 -17.38 12.31
C TYR A 928 -4.27 -18.55 13.10
N PHE A 929 -4.12 -18.53 14.43
CA PHE A 929 -4.54 -19.66 15.27
C PHE A 929 -6.03 -19.99 15.11
N ASP A 930 -6.89 -18.97 15.03
CA ASP A 930 -8.34 -19.15 14.86
C ASP A 930 -8.73 -19.80 13.51
N GLU A 931 -7.98 -19.51 12.45
CA GLU A 931 -8.16 -20.13 11.13
C GLU A 931 -7.70 -21.59 11.17
N LEU A 932 -6.48 -21.83 11.68
CA LEU A 932 -5.88 -23.16 11.73
C LEU A 932 -6.70 -24.13 12.57
N ARG A 933 -7.16 -23.73 13.75
CA ARG A 933 -7.94 -24.61 14.64
C ARG A 933 -9.35 -24.90 14.11
N THR A 934 -9.85 -24.10 13.16
CA THR A 934 -11.12 -24.38 12.47
C THR A 934 -10.98 -25.55 11.49
N GLN A 935 -9.86 -25.65 10.77
CA GLN A 935 -9.57 -26.83 9.92
C GLN A 935 -9.00 -28.00 10.73
N LEU A 936 -8.16 -27.73 11.73
CA LEU A 936 -7.46 -28.74 12.54
C LEU A 936 -7.78 -28.59 14.03
N PRO A 937 -8.96 -29.06 14.50
CA PRO A 937 -9.37 -28.94 15.90
C PRO A 937 -8.42 -29.59 16.92
N MET A 938 -7.51 -30.46 16.49
CA MET A 938 -6.51 -31.06 17.37
C MET A 938 -5.57 -30.03 18.01
N LEU A 939 -5.37 -28.87 17.37
CA LEU A 939 -4.48 -27.81 17.85
C LEU A 939 -4.98 -27.16 19.14
N ASP A 940 -6.30 -27.18 19.40
CA ASP A 940 -6.89 -26.70 20.67
C ASP A 940 -6.36 -27.48 21.89
N LYS A 941 -5.90 -28.73 21.70
CA LYS A 941 -5.31 -29.54 22.78
C LYS A 941 -3.81 -29.30 22.95
N GLN A 942 -3.14 -28.74 21.93
CA GLN A 942 -1.69 -28.50 21.94
C GLN A 942 -1.34 -27.13 22.53
N PHE A 943 -2.17 -26.11 22.29
CA PHE A 943 -1.89 -24.74 22.70
C PHE A 943 -3.01 -24.17 23.58
N GLU A 944 -2.65 -23.76 24.79
CA GLU A 944 -3.60 -23.17 25.75
C GLU A 944 -3.75 -21.63 25.61
N SER A 945 -2.88 -20.98 24.83
CA SER A 945 -2.88 -19.53 24.62
C SER A 945 -2.33 -19.14 23.24
N TYR A 946 -2.65 -17.91 22.78
CA TYR A 946 -2.10 -17.36 21.54
C TYR A 946 -0.60 -17.18 21.64
N SER A 947 -0.07 -16.80 22.81
CA SER A 947 1.37 -16.73 23.04
C SER A 947 2.05 -18.08 22.84
N ALA A 948 1.50 -19.17 23.38
CA ALA A 948 2.06 -20.51 23.22
C ALA A 948 2.11 -20.93 21.74
N PHE A 949 1.01 -20.71 21.01
CA PHE A 949 0.93 -20.96 19.57
C PHE A 949 1.94 -20.10 18.78
N SER A 950 2.08 -18.83 19.12
CA SER A 950 2.84 -17.84 18.35
C SER A 950 4.34 -18.13 18.22
N PHE A 951 4.90 -18.96 19.10
CA PHE A 951 6.30 -19.36 19.06
C PHE A 951 6.54 -20.71 18.38
N ALA A 952 5.49 -21.51 18.17
CA ALA A 952 5.59 -22.85 17.61
C ALA A 952 5.85 -22.78 16.10
N THR A 953 6.88 -23.48 15.64
CA THR A 953 7.17 -23.70 14.21
C THR A 953 6.24 -24.76 13.63
N PHE A 954 6.24 -24.92 12.30
CA PHE A 954 5.52 -26.03 11.68
C PHE A 954 5.97 -27.40 12.22
N GLU A 955 7.28 -27.56 12.44
CA GLU A 955 7.87 -28.78 13.01
C GLU A 955 7.37 -29.03 14.45
N ASP A 956 7.26 -27.98 15.28
CA ASP A 956 6.75 -28.10 16.65
C ASP A 956 5.27 -28.55 16.68
N MET A 957 4.47 -28.16 15.67
CA MET A 957 3.04 -28.47 15.58
C MET A 957 2.77 -29.89 15.05
N PHE A 958 3.55 -30.34 14.05
CA PHE A 958 3.22 -31.54 13.25
C PHE A 958 4.32 -32.61 13.23
N GLY A 959 5.46 -32.35 13.88
CA GLY A 959 6.59 -33.27 14.02
C GLY A 959 7.56 -33.28 12.83
N GLU A 960 8.82 -33.62 13.13
CA GLU A 960 9.93 -33.69 12.17
C GLU A 960 9.67 -34.69 11.02
N GLU A 961 9.04 -35.81 11.30
CA GLU A 961 8.71 -36.82 10.28
C GLU A 961 7.79 -36.23 9.22
N THR A 962 6.73 -35.53 9.61
CA THR A 962 5.82 -34.88 8.66
C THR A 962 6.51 -33.75 7.90
N ALA A 963 7.30 -32.94 8.60
CA ALA A 963 8.01 -31.81 8.01
C ALA A 963 9.06 -32.22 6.95
N SER A 964 9.64 -33.42 7.07
CA SER A 964 10.72 -33.92 6.21
C SER A 964 10.27 -34.75 5.00
N ARG A 965 9.00 -35.20 4.96
CA ARG A 965 8.44 -35.97 3.84
C ARG A 965 8.18 -35.09 2.61
N LYS A 966 9.04 -35.22 1.61
CA LYS A 966 8.96 -34.43 0.36
C LYS A 966 7.74 -34.76 -0.48
N GLU A 967 7.27 -36.00 -0.43
CA GLU A 967 6.11 -36.47 -1.18
C GLU A 967 4.81 -35.74 -0.79
N ASN A 968 4.76 -35.16 0.41
CA ASN A 968 3.60 -34.43 0.93
C ASN A 968 3.76 -32.92 0.86
N LYS A 969 4.75 -32.41 0.10
CA LYS A 969 5.14 -31.00 0.08
C LYS A 969 5.31 -30.49 -1.35
N LEU A 970 4.59 -29.43 -1.70
CA LEU A 970 4.94 -28.58 -2.84
C LEU A 970 5.59 -27.30 -2.32
N TYR A 971 6.40 -26.65 -3.15
CA TYR A 971 7.11 -25.44 -2.77
C TYR A 971 7.21 -24.44 -3.92
N VAL A 972 7.44 -23.19 -3.56
CA VAL A 972 7.61 -22.03 -4.44
C VAL A 972 8.86 -21.29 -3.95
N ASN A 973 9.82 -21.08 -4.85
CA ASN A 973 11.06 -20.36 -4.60
C ASN A 973 11.15 -19.04 -5.37
N THR A 974 10.18 -18.73 -6.23
CA THR A 974 10.04 -17.43 -6.88
C THR A 974 8.58 -17.06 -7.13
N THR A 975 8.26 -15.77 -7.04
CA THR A 975 6.96 -15.18 -7.39
C THR A 975 7.09 -14.06 -8.42
N SER A 976 8.31 -13.76 -8.86
CA SER A 976 8.55 -12.77 -9.90
C SER A 976 8.03 -13.28 -11.24
N SER A 977 7.62 -12.35 -12.10
CA SER A 977 7.35 -12.63 -13.51
C SER A 977 8.67 -12.51 -14.29
N TYR A 978 8.80 -13.21 -15.42
CA TYR A 978 10.06 -13.30 -16.15
C TYR A 978 9.87 -13.24 -17.66
N VAL A 979 10.84 -12.65 -18.35
CA VAL A 979 11.20 -13.04 -19.72
C VAL A 979 12.15 -14.24 -19.61
N ILE A 980 11.93 -15.27 -20.42
CA ILE A 980 12.72 -16.49 -20.46
C ILE A 980 13.30 -16.56 -21.87
N TRP A 981 14.57 -16.17 -21.97
CA TRP A 981 15.31 -16.19 -23.22
C TRP A 981 15.71 -17.60 -23.60
N ASN A 982 15.48 -17.98 -24.86
CA ASN A 982 15.88 -19.28 -25.40
C ASN A 982 17.18 -19.11 -26.20
N ASP A 983 18.27 -19.74 -25.77
CA ASP A 983 19.55 -19.70 -26.46
C ASP A 983 19.85 -21.09 -27.04
N ASN A 984 19.09 -21.55 -28.05
CA ASN A 984 19.14 -22.92 -28.59
C ASN A 984 18.88 -23.99 -27.51
N SER A 985 17.66 -23.99 -26.96
CA SER A 985 17.16 -24.91 -25.93
C SER A 985 17.86 -24.79 -24.57
N ARG A 986 18.53 -23.66 -24.32
CA ARG A 986 19.05 -23.26 -23.01
C ARG A 986 18.30 -22.04 -22.57
N PHE A 987 17.83 -22.02 -21.33
CA PHE A 987 16.90 -20.98 -20.91
C PHE A 987 17.54 -20.04 -19.90
N ARG A 988 17.40 -18.73 -20.13
CA ARG A 988 17.86 -17.69 -19.21
C ARG A 988 16.69 -16.84 -18.76
N PHE A 989 16.46 -16.82 -17.45
CA PHE A 989 15.40 -16.04 -16.83
C PHE A 989 15.88 -14.60 -16.56
N GLU A 990 15.16 -13.62 -17.09
CA GLU A 990 15.29 -12.20 -16.81
C GLU A 990 14.02 -11.70 -16.12
N ARG A 991 14.18 -11.15 -14.92
CA ARG A 991 13.06 -10.71 -14.09
C ARG A 991 12.43 -9.44 -14.65
N LEU A 992 11.09 -9.42 -14.73
CA LEU A 992 10.28 -8.27 -15.13
C LEU A 992 10.04 -7.27 -13.99
#